data_AF-A0A329M1E6-F1
#
_entry.id   AF-A0A329M1E6-F1
#
_cell.length_a   1.000
_cell.length_b   1.000
_cell.length_c   1.000
_cell.angle_alpha   90.00
_cell.angle_beta   90.00
_cell.angle_gamma   90.00
#
_symmetry.space_group_name_H-M   'P 1'
#
loop_
_entity.id
_entity.type
_entity.pdbx_description
1 polymer ?
#
loop_
_entity_poly.entity_id
_entity_poly.type
_entity_poly.pdbx_seq_one_letter_code
_entity_poly.pdbx_strand_id
1 'polypeptide(L)'
;MKKTDAASFKYVRLAFVIMMIAMIVAVQLFPPALTVSAAGGQTYYVSPNGNDSNPGTLASPWKTIQKAANTLVAGDTVLVRSGIYKEFVSIKTSGSKTNGYITFQAYPGEKPVIDGSELTMASGKNALITITNASYVVVDGFELRNLKTSSSSQSPSGIKVLQSGTEIHIVNNNVHHIENTSSSGNGHGIHVLGTSSAPLTNIRVSGNEVHHLATGSSESVTLSGNIDGFAVENNIIHDNNNIGIDIAGFYGACSSPCTDQARNGVVAGNTVYNIDTSINPSYSSNVAAGIYADGSANVVIERNRVFTSDYGISIASEKQGKSASGITVRNNYIYHNDLAGIIMGGSGSSNGGATDIKIFNNTIVENDVLNKGYGAIAFQYHVQNAKIANNIMYSRTKKMFVQKYNTSGSDVTVDYNLYFRPDGENGSSWVWNDTSYRTWNDFKAATGFDKNSIFADPKFVNLSGYDVHLQSGSPAINKGLSAMAGGTFDLDGATRIQGQAVDMGAYEFKAGTQPTPSATPSPTPSATPSPTPSSTPSSTPSSTPSATPSPTPSATPSPTPSATPSPTPTPATGGGTIKIDGDFSDWSKIPNLGEGQSNVRTIKALAEGGSLNVLVTGMLLEEKGQLFINTDNDTGTGFKAPYWSNSGAEYLLESGFLYKYTGTGGTDWSWTEVKVYRGTDKFALTNTVLEVSLTLADLGIPQGGAISVGYVWKDSADHKLPAGRDLLKYAVSPPNTPQPEPSAPVFKIDGSGSEWNGIPVLSSGGSNPKTMKAANDKDYLYLLIEGSMLNAKMQIYINTDNNNDSGYKPSKWNSGGAEYLVENGTLYQYTGKGSNWSWKKLAALKSIAGYALNETLAEVAIPLKDLGITDKNTIGIGVMLNDSAATQLPASGGMIVYPLTAKQ
;
A
#
# COMPACT_ATOMS: atom_id res chain seq x y z
N MET A 1 -51.05 -16.79 -40.98
CA MET A 1 -50.72 -16.75 -42.43
C MET A 1 -50.19 -15.36 -42.76
N LYS A 2 -48.86 -15.21 -42.92
CA LYS A 2 -48.17 -14.26 -43.82
C LYS A 2 -46.67 -14.54 -43.75
N LYS A 3 -46.16 -15.02 -44.88
CA LYS A 3 -44.73 -15.18 -45.22
C LYS A 3 -44.12 -13.79 -45.35
N THR A 4 -42.94 -13.57 -44.78
CA THR A 4 -41.81 -12.83 -45.39
C THR A 4 -40.67 -12.78 -44.36
N ASP A 5 -39.55 -13.43 -44.67
CA ASP A 5 -38.17 -12.92 -44.50
C ASP A 5 -37.15 -14.07 -44.42
N ALA A 6 -37.01 -14.78 -45.52
CA ALA A 6 -35.88 -15.68 -45.77
C ALA A 6 -34.64 -14.94 -46.32
N ALA A 7 -34.68 -13.61 -46.41
CA ALA A 7 -33.61 -12.77 -46.96
C ALA A 7 -32.59 -12.31 -45.89
N SER A 8 -33.03 -12.08 -44.65
CA SER A 8 -32.19 -11.60 -43.54
C SER A 8 -31.15 -12.64 -43.07
N PHE A 9 -31.39 -13.93 -43.28
CA PHE A 9 -30.43 -14.99 -42.91
C PHE A 9 -29.27 -15.18 -43.90
N LYS A 10 -29.38 -14.68 -45.15
CA LYS A 10 -28.31 -14.80 -46.15
C LYS A 10 -27.22 -13.74 -45.96
N TYR A 11 -27.56 -12.54 -45.51
CA TYR A 11 -26.59 -11.47 -45.28
C TYR A 11 -25.76 -11.66 -44.00
N VAL A 12 -26.34 -12.26 -42.95
CA VAL A 12 -25.61 -12.58 -41.71
C VAL A 12 -24.54 -13.65 -41.95
N ARG A 13 -24.82 -14.65 -42.81
CA ARG A 13 -23.83 -15.68 -43.18
C ARG A 13 -22.74 -15.15 -44.11
N LEU A 14 -23.06 -14.23 -45.02
CA LEU A 14 -22.05 -13.60 -45.87
C LEU A 14 -21.14 -12.65 -45.07
N ALA A 15 -21.69 -11.91 -44.09
CA ALA A 15 -20.91 -11.08 -43.17
C ALA A 15 -20.01 -11.93 -42.25
N PHE A 16 -20.50 -13.07 -41.75
CA PHE A 16 -19.68 -14.01 -40.98
C PHE A 16 -18.55 -14.65 -41.79
N VAL A 17 -18.80 -14.97 -43.06
CA VAL A 17 -17.78 -15.54 -43.96
C VAL A 17 -16.75 -14.49 -44.38
N ILE A 18 -17.16 -13.25 -44.63
CA ILE A 18 -16.22 -12.14 -44.90
C ILE A 18 -15.39 -11.81 -43.65
N MET A 19 -15.98 -11.87 -42.45
CA MET A 19 -15.26 -11.66 -41.19
C MET A 19 -14.29 -12.81 -40.88
N MET A 20 -14.64 -14.06 -41.23
CA MET A 20 -13.73 -15.21 -41.14
C MET A 20 -12.60 -15.15 -42.17
N ILE A 21 -12.87 -14.72 -43.41
CA ILE A 21 -11.83 -14.54 -44.43
C ILE A 21 -10.91 -13.36 -44.06
N ALA A 22 -11.44 -12.27 -43.50
CA ALA A 22 -10.64 -11.18 -42.96
C ALA A 22 -9.78 -11.61 -41.76
N MET A 23 -10.29 -12.50 -40.89
CA MET A 23 -9.48 -13.11 -39.82
C MET A 23 -8.41 -14.06 -40.36
N ILE A 24 -8.70 -14.84 -41.40
CA ILE A 24 -7.74 -15.78 -42.01
C ILE A 24 -6.65 -15.02 -42.79
N VAL A 25 -6.98 -13.91 -43.44
CA VAL A 25 -6.00 -13.03 -44.12
C VAL A 25 -5.20 -12.19 -43.11
N ALA A 26 -5.78 -11.80 -41.96
CA ALA A 26 -5.05 -11.14 -40.87
C ALA A 26 -4.06 -12.07 -40.13
N VAL A 27 -4.24 -13.40 -40.23
CA VAL A 27 -3.28 -14.40 -39.73
C VAL A 27 -2.14 -14.65 -40.73
N GLN A 28 -2.27 -14.22 -41.99
CA GLN A 28 -1.27 -14.45 -43.06
C GLN A 28 -0.38 -13.24 -43.41
N LEU A 29 -0.50 -12.13 -42.68
CA LEU A 29 0.40 -10.97 -42.81
C LEU A 29 1.38 -10.80 -41.64
N PHE A 30 1.43 -11.76 -40.71
CA PHE A 30 2.64 -11.94 -39.93
C PHE A 30 3.64 -12.70 -40.82
N PRO A 31 4.89 -12.20 -40.99
CA PRO A 31 5.94 -13.07 -41.50
C PRO A 31 5.91 -14.37 -40.69
N PRO A 32 6.13 -15.55 -41.29
CA PRO A 32 6.23 -16.79 -40.51
C PRO A 32 7.15 -16.47 -39.34
N ALA A 33 6.68 -16.75 -38.13
CA ALA A 33 7.50 -16.61 -36.94
C ALA A 33 8.83 -17.25 -37.30
N LEU A 34 9.86 -16.42 -37.47
CA LEU A 34 11.21 -16.93 -37.51
C LEU A 34 11.29 -17.68 -36.19
N THR A 35 11.32 -19.01 -36.28
CA THR A 35 11.85 -19.82 -35.21
C THR A 35 13.31 -19.40 -35.11
N VAL A 36 13.55 -18.28 -34.45
CA VAL A 36 14.80 -18.02 -33.78
C VAL A 36 14.80 -19.11 -32.72
N SER A 37 15.51 -20.20 -33.02
CA SER A 37 16.07 -21.04 -31.99
C SER A 37 16.65 -20.07 -30.96
N ALA A 38 16.04 -19.96 -29.78
CA ALA A 38 16.71 -19.34 -28.65
C ALA A 38 18.05 -20.07 -28.55
N ALA A 39 19.16 -19.39 -28.82
CA ALA A 39 20.46 -19.97 -28.63
C ALA A 39 20.54 -20.39 -27.15
N GLY A 40 20.73 -21.69 -26.92
CA GLY A 40 20.52 -22.33 -25.63
C GLY A 40 21.63 -21.99 -24.64
N GLY A 41 21.38 -20.99 -23.80
CA GLY A 41 22.20 -20.75 -22.62
C GLY A 41 21.98 -21.83 -21.55
N GLN A 42 23.01 -22.07 -20.76
CA GLN A 42 23.00 -23.10 -19.72
C GLN A 42 22.37 -22.54 -18.44
N THR A 43 21.71 -23.41 -17.67
CA THR A 43 21.18 -23.07 -16.34
C THR A 43 22.11 -23.59 -15.26
N TYR A 44 22.56 -22.68 -14.39
CA TYR A 44 23.38 -22.97 -13.22
C TYR A 44 22.63 -22.70 -11.92
N TYR A 45 23.17 -23.20 -10.81
CA TYR A 45 22.54 -23.13 -9.50
C TYR A 45 23.55 -22.68 -8.44
N VAL A 46 23.10 -21.79 -7.57
CA VAL A 46 23.85 -21.30 -6.41
C VAL A 46 23.04 -21.59 -5.15
N SER A 47 23.70 -22.06 -4.08
CA SER A 47 23.09 -22.34 -2.77
C SER A 47 24.10 -22.05 -1.66
N PRO A 48 23.70 -21.56 -0.46
CA PRO A 48 24.67 -21.32 0.62
C PRO A 48 25.41 -22.57 1.08
N ASN A 49 24.81 -23.75 0.89
CA ASN A 49 25.39 -25.06 1.20
C ASN A 49 26.21 -25.65 0.03
N GLY A 50 26.34 -24.92 -1.07
CA GLY A 50 27.12 -25.33 -2.24
C GLY A 50 28.64 -25.22 -2.03
N ASN A 51 29.39 -25.47 -3.11
CA ASN A 51 30.83 -25.31 -3.17
C ASN A 51 31.22 -24.72 -4.53
N ASP A 52 32.05 -23.67 -4.58
CA ASP A 52 32.45 -23.01 -5.84
C ASP A 52 33.37 -23.87 -6.72
N SER A 53 33.86 -25.00 -6.20
CA SER A 53 34.52 -26.05 -6.99
C SER A 53 33.53 -27.00 -7.68
N ASN A 54 32.23 -26.95 -7.36
CA ASN A 54 31.21 -27.76 -8.01
C ASN A 54 30.96 -27.31 -9.46
N PRO A 55 30.33 -28.15 -10.30
CA PRO A 55 29.98 -27.77 -11.67
C PRO A 55 28.83 -26.76 -11.79
N GLY A 56 28.15 -26.40 -10.68
CA GLY A 56 27.03 -25.45 -10.70
C GLY A 56 25.71 -26.07 -11.16
N THR A 57 25.57 -27.40 -11.06
CA THR A 57 24.32 -28.12 -11.37
C THR A 57 23.38 -28.11 -10.16
N LEU A 58 22.10 -28.44 -10.34
CA LEU A 58 21.13 -28.48 -9.22
C LEU A 58 21.56 -29.41 -8.08
N ALA A 59 22.14 -30.57 -8.43
CA ALA A 59 22.64 -31.56 -7.46
C ALA A 59 23.99 -31.18 -6.83
N SER A 60 24.73 -30.25 -7.44
CA SER A 60 26.03 -29.79 -6.98
C SER A 60 26.16 -28.30 -7.30
N PRO A 61 25.46 -27.42 -6.56
CA PRO A 61 25.42 -26.00 -6.84
C PRO A 61 26.73 -25.32 -6.42
N TRP A 62 27.00 -24.17 -7.02
CA TRP A 62 28.03 -23.24 -6.52
C TRP A 62 27.61 -22.68 -5.16
N LYS A 63 28.59 -22.16 -4.41
CA LYS A 63 28.36 -21.55 -3.10
C LYS A 63 28.00 -20.08 -3.21
N THR A 64 28.69 -19.35 -4.08
CA THR A 64 28.60 -17.88 -4.15
C THR A 64 27.93 -17.40 -5.43
N ILE A 65 27.23 -16.26 -5.34
CA ILE A 65 26.66 -15.58 -6.50
C ILE A 65 27.80 -14.98 -7.33
N GLN A 66 28.88 -14.51 -6.70
CA GLN A 66 30.07 -14.03 -7.40
C GLN A 66 30.72 -15.11 -8.29
N LYS A 67 30.70 -16.40 -7.89
CA LYS A 67 31.15 -17.49 -8.76
C LYS A 67 30.33 -17.55 -10.05
N ALA A 68 29.02 -17.38 -9.97
CA ALA A 68 28.16 -17.29 -11.15
C ALA A 68 28.51 -16.05 -11.98
N ALA A 69 28.66 -14.87 -11.36
CA ALA A 69 29.00 -13.64 -12.08
C ALA A 69 30.33 -13.69 -12.83
N ASN A 70 31.27 -14.50 -12.37
CA ASN A 70 32.55 -14.75 -13.05
C ASN A 70 32.48 -15.81 -14.17
N THR A 71 31.42 -16.61 -14.22
CA THR A 71 31.35 -17.82 -15.06
C THR A 71 30.34 -17.71 -16.20
N LEU A 72 29.19 -17.07 -15.95
CA LEU A 72 28.11 -16.98 -16.93
C LEU A 72 28.55 -16.26 -18.20
N VAL A 73 28.14 -16.81 -19.34
CA VAL A 73 28.28 -16.19 -20.67
C VAL A 73 26.91 -15.85 -21.25
N ALA A 74 26.88 -15.12 -22.36
CA ALA A 74 25.65 -14.65 -22.97
C ALA A 74 24.64 -15.77 -23.24
N GLY A 75 23.42 -15.58 -22.72
CA GLY A 75 22.32 -16.55 -22.76
C GLY A 75 22.15 -17.35 -21.46
N ASP A 76 23.20 -17.46 -20.65
CA ASP A 76 23.15 -18.28 -19.43
C ASP A 76 22.26 -17.68 -18.35
N THR A 77 21.71 -18.56 -17.51
CA THR A 77 20.92 -18.20 -16.33
C THR A 77 21.49 -18.86 -15.09
N VAL A 78 21.56 -18.15 -13.97
CA VAL A 78 21.78 -18.72 -12.64
C VAL A 78 20.52 -18.61 -11.80
N LEU A 79 20.07 -19.74 -11.26
CA LEU A 79 18.99 -19.83 -10.29
C LEU A 79 19.56 -19.90 -8.88
N VAL A 80 19.33 -18.85 -8.09
CA VAL A 80 19.87 -18.71 -6.74
C VAL A 80 18.85 -19.20 -5.72
N ARG A 81 19.21 -20.23 -4.96
CA ARG A 81 18.37 -20.86 -3.94
C ARG A 81 18.22 -19.98 -2.70
N SER A 82 17.18 -20.21 -1.91
CA SER A 82 16.95 -19.53 -0.63
C SER A 82 18.15 -19.64 0.30
N GLY A 83 18.34 -18.58 1.08
CA GLY A 83 19.33 -18.48 2.13
C GLY A 83 20.05 -17.14 2.11
N ILE A 84 21.01 -16.99 3.02
CA ILE A 84 21.69 -15.72 3.28
C ILE A 84 23.08 -15.75 2.63
N TYR A 85 23.31 -14.81 1.72
CA TYR A 85 24.55 -14.58 1.01
C TYR A 85 25.21 -13.31 1.53
N LYS A 86 26.37 -13.45 2.17
CA LYS A 86 27.15 -12.32 2.72
C LYS A 86 28.31 -12.02 1.80
N GLU A 87 28.01 -11.42 0.65
CA GLU A 87 29.00 -11.12 -0.38
C GLU A 87 28.65 -9.83 -1.12
N PHE A 88 29.68 -9.19 -1.68
CA PHE A 88 29.51 -8.19 -2.71
C PHE A 88 29.61 -8.88 -4.07
N VAL A 89 28.62 -8.68 -4.94
CA VAL A 89 28.55 -9.29 -6.28
C VAL A 89 28.89 -8.24 -7.33
N SER A 90 29.93 -8.49 -8.12
CA SER A 90 30.35 -7.67 -9.25
C SER A 90 30.11 -8.41 -10.57
N ILE A 91 29.22 -7.84 -11.38
CA ILE A 91 28.85 -8.31 -12.72
C ILE A 91 29.53 -7.41 -13.75
N LYS A 92 30.42 -8.01 -14.56
CA LYS A 92 31.19 -7.33 -15.61
C LYS A 92 31.07 -8.00 -16.97
N THR A 93 30.42 -9.16 -17.02
CA THR A 93 30.16 -9.91 -18.25
C THR A 93 28.85 -9.45 -18.86
N SER A 94 28.80 -9.46 -20.20
CA SER A 94 27.61 -9.06 -20.95
C SER A 94 26.93 -10.27 -21.57
N GLY A 95 25.61 -10.22 -21.63
CA GLY A 95 24.85 -10.96 -22.62
C GLY A 95 25.04 -10.35 -24.02
N SER A 96 24.17 -10.72 -24.95
CA SER A 96 24.16 -10.09 -26.27
C SER A 96 22.78 -10.18 -26.92
N LYS A 97 22.54 -9.34 -27.93
CA LYS A 97 21.34 -9.43 -28.75
C LYS A 97 21.12 -10.81 -29.39
N THR A 98 22.21 -11.47 -29.80
CA THR A 98 22.15 -12.75 -30.53
C THR A 98 21.95 -13.93 -29.60
N ASN A 99 22.68 -13.96 -28.48
CA ASN A 99 22.69 -15.12 -27.57
C ASN A 99 21.77 -14.93 -26.35
N GLY A 100 21.23 -13.73 -26.13
CA GLY A 100 20.34 -13.43 -25.01
C GLY A 100 21.03 -12.81 -23.80
N TYR A 101 20.24 -12.61 -22.75
CA TYR A 101 20.68 -12.00 -21.49
C TYR A 101 21.55 -12.97 -20.67
N ILE A 102 22.42 -12.42 -19.83
CA ILE A 102 22.89 -13.11 -18.62
C ILE A 102 21.86 -12.83 -17.53
N THR A 103 21.30 -13.88 -16.95
CA THR A 103 20.21 -13.76 -15.97
C THR A 103 20.62 -14.27 -14.59
N PHE A 104 20.57 -13.39 -13.59
CA PHE A 104 20.65 -13.74 -12.18
C PHE A 104 19.23 -13.71 -11.64
N GLN A 105 18.72 -14.86 -11.22
CA GLN A 105 17.31 -14.98 -10.83
C GLN A 105 17.17 -15.80 -9.55
N ALA A 106 16.25 -15.39 -8.68
CA ALA A 106 15.80 -16.22 -7.58
C ALA A 106 15.22 -17.54 -8.09
N TYR A 107 15.55 -18.65 -7.44
CA TYR A 107 14.93 -19.92 -7.77
C TYR A 107 13.39 -19.81 -7.61
N PRO A 108 12.57 -20.33 -8.53
CA PRO A 108 11.12 -20.15 -8.47
C PRO A 108 10.51 -20.54 -7.11
N GLY A 109 9.79 -19.59 -6.48
CA GLY A 109 9.16 -19.78 -5.17
C GLY A 109 10.10 -19.63 -3.97
N GLU A 110 11.37 -19.32 -4.19
CA GLU A 110 12.40 -19.12 -3.16
C GLU A 110 12.81 -17.65 -3.07
N LYS A 111 13.34 -17.23 -1.92
CA LYS A 111 13.76 -15.84 -1.65
C LYS A 111 15.24 -15.80 -1.20
N PRO A 112 16.20 -15.70 -2.12
CA PRO A 112 17.60 -15.51 -1.78
C PRO A 112 17.83 -14.10 -1.21
N VAL A 113 18.60 -14.00 -0.12
CA VAL A 113 18.90 -12.75 0.57
C VAL A 113 20.39 -12.43 0.42
N ILE A 114 20.72 -11.26 -0.10
CA ILE A 114 22.08 -10.70 -0.05
C ILE A 114 22.14 -9.72 1.13
N ASP A 115 22.90 -10.08 2.16
CA ASP A 115 22.91 -9.37 3.45
C ASP A 115 24.26 -8.69 3.72
N GLY A 116 24.21 -7.38 3.94
CA GLY A 116 25.37 -6.52 4.17
C GLY A 116 25.84 -6.40 5.61
N SER A 117 25.15 -6.99 6.60
CA SER A 117 25.40 -6.76 8.04
C SER A 117 26.82 -7.10 8.52
N GLU A 118 27.51 -8.00 7.83
CA GLU A 118 28.89 -8.41 8.13
C GLU A 118 29.89 -7.98 7.03
N LEU A 119 29.46 -7.13 6.10
CA LEU A 119 30.30 -6.65 5.01
C LEU A 119 30.96 -5.34 5.37
N THR A 120 32.29 -5.32 5.31
CA THR A 120 33.06 -4.08 5.42
C THR A 120 33.16 -3.40 4.07
N MET A 121 32.59 -2.19 3.94
CA MET A 121 32.73 -1.40 2.74
C MET A 121 34.18 -0.94 2.50
N ALA A 122 34.59 -0.96 1.25
CA ALA A 122 35.90 -0.52 0.78
C ALA A 122 35.76 0.11 -0.62
N SER A 123 36.85 0.65 -1.15
CA SER A 123 36.86 1.19 -2.53
C SER A 123 36.37 0.13 -3.54
N GLY A 124 35.33 0.47 -4.30
CA GLY A 124 34.69 -0.43 -5.26
C GLY A 124 33.81 -1.54 -4.64
N LYS A 125 33.65 -1.57 -3.32
CA LYS A 125 32.79 -2.50 -2.56
C LYS A 125 31.83 -1.72 -1.68
N ASN A 126 30.92 -1.00 -2.32
CA ASN A 126 29.93 -0.17 -1.67
C ASN A 126 28.51 -0.44 -2.17
N ALA A 127 28.30 -1.47 -2.99
CA ALA A 127 26.98 -1.93 -3.39
C ALA A 127 26.89 -3.44 -3.34
N LEU A 128 25.79 -3.99 -2.82
CA LEU A 128 25.59 -5.45 -2.68
C LEU A 128 25.63 -6.15 -4.06
N ILE A 129 25.01 -5.54 -5.07
CA ILE A 129 25.21 -5.89 -6.49
C ILE A 129 25.75 -4.67 -7.23
N THR A 130 26.84 -4.85 -7.99
CA THR A 130 27.36 -3.85 -8.93
C THR A 130 27.42 -4.42 -10.34
N ILE A 131 26.73 -3.79 -11.29
CA ILE A 131 26.83 -4.03 -12.73
C ILE A 131 27.73 -2.94 -13.31
N THR A 132 28.86 -3.30 -13.93
CA THR A 132 29.82 -2.33 -14.46
C THR A 132 30.17 -2.64 -15.90
N ASN A 133 29.93 -1.67 -16.78
CA ASN A 133 30.26 -1.77 -18.21
C ASN A 133 29.75 -3.07 -18.87
N ALA A 134 28.52 -3.44 -18.54
CA ALA A 134 27.89 -4.68 -18.99
C ALA A 134 26.57 -4.39 -19.71
N SER A 135 26.15 -5.29 -20.58
CA SER A 135 24.91 -5.18 -21.36
C SER A 135 24.15 -6.50 -21.35
N TYR A 136 22.83 -6.47 -21.60
CA TYR A 136 21.96 -7.64 -21.60
C TYR A 136 22.07 -8.43 -20.29
N VAL A 137 21.80 -7.76 -19.17
CA VAL A 137 21.87 -8.33 -17.81
C VAL A 137 20.51 -8.22 -17.13
N VAL A 138 20.07 -9.30 -16.50
CA VAL A 138 18.86 -9.33 -15.67
C VAL A 138 19.21 -9.68 -14.23
N VAL A 139 18.69 -8.91 -13.27
CA VAL A 139 18.73 -9.18 -11.83
C VAL A 139 17.29 -9.26 -11.33
N ASP A 140 16.83 -10.47 -10.99
CA ASP A 140 15.42 -10.79 -10.75
C ASP A 140 15.19 -11.49 -9.40
N GLY A 141 14.37 -10.91 -8.54
CA GLY A 141 13.76 -11.62 -7.40
C GLY A 141 14.60 -11.69 -6.11
N PHE A 142 15.63 -10.86 -5.94
CA PHE A 142 16.47 -10.89 -4.74
C PHE A 142 15.94 -9.99 -3.62
N GLU A 143 16.17 -10.40 -2.36
CA GLU A 143 16.15 -9.48 -1.21
C GLU A 143 17.57 -8.95 -0.98
N LEU A 144 17.75 -7.64 -0.88
CA LEU A 144 19.03 -6.98 -0.64
C LEU A 144 18.91 -6.06 0.57
N ARG A 145 19.73 -6.29 1.60
CA ARG A 145 19.55 -5.58 2.87
C ARG A 145 20.79 -5.33 3.70
N ASN A 146 20.63 -4.46 4.70
CA ASN A 146 21.54 -4.27 5.83
C ASN A 146 22.96 -3.81 5.47
N LEU A 147 23.15 -3.10 4.35
CA LEU A 147 24.44 -2.46 4.05
C LEU A 147 24.44 -1.05 4.66
N LYS A 148 25.19 -0.88 5.76
CA LYS A 148 25.13 0.33 6.59
C LYS A 148 26.49 0.97 6.81
N THR A 149 26.52 2.29 7.00
CA THR A 149 27.71 3.04 7.45
C THR A 149 27.32 4.32 8.19
N SER A 150 28.28 4.85 8.94
CA SER A 150 28.22 6.19 9.54
C SER A 150 29.29 7.12 8.97
N SER A 151 30.01 6.71 7.92
CA SER A 151 31.07 7.49 7.29
C SER A 151 30.55 8.30 6.11
N SER A 152 30.82 9.60 6.07
CA SER A 152 30.49 10.48 4.93
C SER A 152 31.27 10.15 3.66
N SER A 153 32.42 9.47 3.77
CA SER A 153 33.23 9.08 2.61
C SER A 153 32.75 7.79 1.93
N GLN A 154 31.76 7.11 2.49
CA GLN A 154 31.18 5.89 1.96
C GLN A 154 29.75 6.15 1.50
N SER A 155 29.33 5.46 0.44
CA SER A 155 27.97 5.52 -0.07
C SER A 155 27.47 4.11 -0.32
N PRO A 156 26.71 3.51 0.62
CA PRO A 156 26.18 2.16 0.45
C PRO A 156 25.09 2.16 -0.63
N SER A 157 24.99 1.06 -1.38
CA SER A 157 23.89 0.82 -2.31
C SER A 157 23.38 -0.61 -2.25
N GLY A 158 22.09 -0.83 -2.47
CA GLY A 158 21.57 -2.17 -2.73
C GLY A 158 22.09 -2.67 -4.08
N ILE A 159 21.63 -2.03 -5.16
CA ILE A 159 22.03 -2.34 -6.53
C ILE A 159 22.62 -1.10 -7.18
N LYS A 160 23.78 -1.25 -7.83
CA LYS A 160 24.45 -0.17 -8.55
C LYS A 160 24.76 -0.56 -9.99
N VAL A 161 24.36 0.27 -10.95
CA VAL A 161 24.79 0.19 -12.36
C VAL A 161 25.75 1.34 -12.62
N LEU A 162 26.89 1.06 -13.26
CA LEU A 162 27.95 2.04 -13.45
C LEU A 162 28.51 2.00 -14.88
N GLN A 163 28.96 3.16 -15.36
CA GLN A 163 29.63 3.37 -16.65
C GLN A 163 28.64 3.34 -17.83
N SER A 164 28.86 2.45 -18.80
CA SER A 164 28.04 2.32 -20.01
C SER A 164 27.40 0.94 -20.10
N GLY A 165 26.38 0.78 -20.93
CA GLY A 165 25.69 -0.49 -21.10
C GLY A 165 24.35 -0.34 -21.80
N THR A 166 23.76 -1.46 -22.21
CA THR A 166 22.41 -1.48 -22.78
C THR A 166 21.64 -2.71 -22.31
N GLU A 167 20.31 -2.64 -22.27
CA GLU A 167 19.45 -3.80 -21.94
C GLU A 167 19.74 -4.35 -20.54
N ILE A 168 19.65 -3.51 -19.51
CA ILE A 168 19.86 -3.90 -18.11
C ILE A 168 18.52 -3.84 -17.39
N HIS A 169 18.08 -4.98 -16.84
CA HIS A 169 16.81 -5.12 -16.14
C HIS A 169 17.03 -5.45 -14.66
N ILE A 170 16.54 -4.57 -13.79
CA ILE A 170 16.50 -4.75 -12.34
C ILE A 170 15.03 -4.95 -11.98
N VAL A 171 14.64 -6.19 -11.70
CA VAL A 171 13.22 -6.57 -11.62
C VAL A 171 12.87 -7.38 -10.37
N ASN A 172 11.69 -7.14 -9.82
CA ASN A 172 11.11 -7.91 -8.71
C ASN A 172 12.01 -8.05 -7.46
N ASN A 173 12.95 -7.12 -7.24
CA ASN A 173 13.83 -7.17 -6.07
C ASN A 173 13.17 -6.44 -4.89
N ASN A 174 13.48 -6.88 -3.68
CA ASN A 174 13.19 -6.16 -2.45
C ASN A 174 14.49 -5.55 -1.90
N VAL A 175 14.59 -4.22 -1.85
CA VAL A 175 15.80 -3.50 -1.39
C VAL A 175 15.47 -2.69 -0.15
N HIS A 176 16.09 -2.99 0.98
CA HIS A 176 15.78 -2.29 2.22
C HIS A 176 16.92 -2.16 3.22
N HIS A 177 16.80 -1.22 4.17
CA HIS A 177 17.81 -1.01 5.22
C HIS A 177 19.22 -0.81 4.67
N ILE A 178 19.32 -0.05 3.58
CA ILE A 178 20.58 0.51 3.08
C ILE A 178 20.71 1.90 3.67
N GLU A 179 21.75 2.10 4.50
CA GLU A 179 21.75 3.23 5.44
C GLU A 179 23.11 3.93 5.54
N ASN A 180 23.10 5.25 5.43
CA ASN A 180 24.19 6.12 5.83
C ASN A 180 23.70 7.09 6.91
N THR A 181 24.17 6.91 8.15
CA THR A 181 23.73 7.72 9.30
C THR A 181 24.58 8.98 9.52
N SER A 182 25.53 9.27 8.62
CA SER A 182 26.27 10.54 8.65
C SER A 182 25.38 11.69 8.19
N SER A 183 25.48 12.85 8.85
CA SER A 183 24.80 14.09 8.45
C SER A 183 25.31 14.70 7.14
N SER A 184 26.38 14.14 6.58
CA SER A 184 26.92 14.45 5.25
C SER A 184 27.16 13.16 4.45
N GLY A 185 26.40 12.12 4.79
CA GLY A 185 26.43 10.83 4.13
C GLY A 185 25.66 10.82 2.82
N ASN A 186 25.93 9.80 2.02
CA ASN A 186 25.17 9.47 0.82
C ASN A 186 24.84 7.98 0.86
N GLY A 187 23.79 7.53 0.20
CA GLY A 187 23.39 6.13 0.09
C GLY A 187 22.23 5.97 -0.88
N HIS A 188 22.02 4.78 -1.42
CA HIS A 188 20.95 4.53 -2.40
C HIS A 188 20.35 3.14 -2.22
N GLY A 189 19.08 2.93 -2.55
CA GLY A 189 18.55 1.60 -2.76
C GLY A 189 19.05 1.05 -4.10
N ILE A 190 18.64 1.71 -5.17
CA ILE A 190 19.03 1.41 -6.55
C ILE A 190 19.66 2.65 -7.17
N HIS A 191 20.89 2.54 -7.68
CA HIS A 191 21.62 3.65 -8.29
C HIS A 191 22.12 3.28 -9.69
N VAL A 192 21.55 3.90 -10.71
CA VAL A 192 22.02 3.78 -12.10
C VAL A 192 22.80 5.05 -12.46
N LEU A 193 24.11 4.89 -12.68
CA LEU A 193 25.04 6.01 -12.83
C LEU A 193 25.84 5.91 -14.14
N GLY A 194 25.43 6.70 -15.13
CA GLY A 194 26.09 6.77 -16.44
C GLY A 194 27.33 7.66 -16.42
N THR A 195 28.51 7.10 -16.15
CA THR A 195 29.76 7.88 -16.03
C THR A 195 30.61 7.95 -17.31
N SER A 196 30.21 7.23 -18.36
CA SER A 196 30.99 7.09 -19.60
C SER A 196 30.46 8.01 -20.73
N SER A 197 31.30 8.24 -21.74
CA SER A 197 30.92 8.95 -22.97
C SER A 197 29.85 8.19 -23.78
N ALA A 198 29.92 6.86 -23.79
CA ALA A 198 28.84 5.99 -24.25
C ALA A 198 27.71 5.97 -23.21
N PRO A 199 26.45 6.19 -23.60
CA PRO A 199 25.33 6.22 -22.66
C PRO A 199 24.97 4.83 -22.13
N LEU A 200 24.34 4.81 -20.96
CA LEU A 200 23.45 3.71 -20.57
C LEU A 200 22.14 3.84 -21.36
N THR A 201 21.65 2.76 -21.94
CA THR A 201 20.43 2.75 -22.77
C THR A 201 19.53 1.58 -22.44
N ASN A 202 18.22 1.70 -22.66
CA ASN A 202 17.24 0.63 -22.42
C ASN A 202 17.37 0.03 -21.01
N ILE A 203 17.41 0.91 -20.00
CA ILE A 203 17.46 0.50 -18.60
C ILE A 203 16.04 0.29 -18.09
N ARG A 204 15.77 -0.83 -17.42
CA ARG A 204 14.48 -1.11 -16.82
C ARG A 204 14.60 -1.39 -15.33
N VAL A 205 13.93 -0.59 -14.51
CA VAL A 205 13.77 -0.80 -13.07
C VAL A 205 12.29 -1.06 -12.83
N SER A 206 11.89 -2.32 -12.66
CA SER A 206 10.46 -2.68 -12.66
C SER A 206 10.04 -3.70 -11.61
N GLY A 207 8.89 -3.48 -10.97
CA GLY A 207 8.33 -4.45 -10.01
C GLY A 207 9.11 -4.57 -8.69
N ASN A 208 10.05 -3.66 -8.42
CA ASN A 208 10.85 -3.70 -7.20
C ASN A 208 10.09 -3.06 -6.03
N GLU A 209 10.40 -3.51 -4.82
CA GLU A 209 10.04 -2.86 -3.56
C GLU A 209 11.31 -2.22 -2.97
N VAL A 210 11.28 -0.92 -2.67
CA VAL A 210 12.44 -0.19 -2.13
C VAL A 210 12.02 0.58 -0.90
N HIS A 211 12.49 0.15 0.28
CA HIS A 211 11.92 0.62 1.53
C HIS A 211 12.88 0.72 2.72
N HIS A 212 12.52 1.51 3.73
CA HIS A 212 13.28 1.63 4.98
C HIS A 212 14.74 2.02 4.74
N LEU A 213 14.96 2.99 3.85
CA LEU A 213 16.28 3.51 3.54
C LEU A 213 16.61 4.76 4.34
N ALA A 214 17.88 4.88 4.72
CA ALA A 214 18.47 6.11 5.24
C ALA A 214 19.56 6.59 4.29
N THR A 215 19.22 7.43 3.32
CA THR A 215 20.10 7.71 2.16
C THR A 215 21.00 8.94 2.35
N GLY A 216 20.95 9.59 3.50
CA GLY A 216 21.66 10.85 3.74
C GLY A 216 21.23 11.89 2.69
N SER A 217 22.20 12.54 2.04
CA SER A 217 21.98 13.56 0.99
C SER A 217 21.71 12.97 -0.41
N SER A 218 21.36 11.69 -0.50
CA SER A 218 21.04 11.00 -1.76
C SER A 218 19.64 10.36 -1.72
N GLU A 219 19.23 9.67 -2.77
CA GLU A 219 17.84 9.23 -3.01
C GLU A 219 17.69 7.71 -3.08
N SER A 220 16.45 7.24 -2.96
CA SER A 220 16.13 5.81 -2.84
C SER A 220 16.36 5.07 -4.16
N VAL A 221 15.80 5.58 -5.26
CA VAL A 221 16.02 5.10 -6.62
C VAL A 221 16.52 6.25 -7.48
N THR A 222 17.80 6.23 -7.85
CA THR A 222 18.46 7.33 -8.58
C THR A 222 18.92 6.87 -9.96
N LEU A 223 18.51 7.59 -11.01
CA LEU A 223 19.07 7.49 -12.35
C LEU A 223 19.78 8.80 -12.69
N SER A 224 21.10 8.78 -12.85
CA SER A 224 21.89 10.00 -13.07
C SER A 224 23.05 9.79 -14.06
N GLY A 225 23.52 10.89 -14.65
CA GLY A 225 24.59 10.89 -15.65
C GLY A 225 24.12 10.60 -17.07
N ASN A 226 25.00 10.07 -17.93
CA ASN A 226 24.71 9.85 -19.34
C ASN A 226 23.84 8.61 -19.57
N ILE A 227 22.52 8.80 -19.45
CA ILE A 227 21.49 7.78 -19.66
C ILE A 227 20.53 8.25 -20.75
N ASP A 228 20.29 7.42 -21.75
CA ASP A 228 19.42 7.71 -22.90
C ASP A 228 18.44 6.55 -23.12
N GLY A 229 17.21 6.70 -22.63
CA GLY A 229 16.21 5.63 -22.66
C GLY A 229 16.21 4.80 -21.38
N PHE A 230 15.13 4.93 -20.61
CA PHE A 230 14.90 4.14 -19.41
C PHE A 230 13.41 4.00 -19.10
N ALA A 231 13.07 3.01 -18.28
CA ALA A 231 11.74 2.78 -17.74
C ALA A 231 11.84 2.43 -16.24
N VAL A 232 11.28 3.28 -15.38
CA VAL A 232 11.09 3.02 -13.95
C VAL A 232 9.62 2.75 -13.72
N GLU A 233 9.23 1.47 -13.64
CA GLU A 233 7.83 1.08 -13.78
C GLU A 233 7.31 0.11 -12.73
N ASN A 234 6.08 0.31 -12.27
CA ASN A 234 5.38 -0.64 -11.38
C ASN A 234 6.17 -1.00 -10.11
N ASN A 235 6.97 -0.07 -9.59
CA ASN A 235 7.70 -0.26 -8.33
C ASN A 235 6.85 0.25 -7.15
N ILE A 236 7.13 -0.28 -5.95
CA ILE A 236 6.60 0.22 -4.69
C ILE A 236 7.78 0.82 -3.91
N ILE A 237 7.72 2.11 -3.58
CA ILE A 237 8.83 2.83 -2.96
C ILE A 237 8.30 3.56 -1.74
N HIS A 238 8.76 3.19 -0.55
CA HIS A 238 8.13 3.71 0.66
C HIS A 238 8.98 3.67 1.92
N ASP A 239 8.56 4.46 2.91
CA ASP A 239 9.21 4.53 4.23
C ASP A 239 10.71 4.84 4.10
N ASN A 240 11.05 5.80 3.23
CA ASN A 240 12.42 6.21 2.97
C ASN A 240 12.60 7.65 3.42
N ASN A 241 13.76 7.95 4.00
CA ASN A 241 13.97 9.26 4.61
C ASN A 241 14.51 10.34 3.65
N ASN A 242 14.48 10.10 2.35
CA ASN A 242 14.77 11.10 1.31
C ASN A 242 14.06 10.69 0.01
N ILE A 243 14.24 11.47 -1.05
CA ILE A 243 13.53 11.35 -2.34
C ILE A 243 13.34 9.89 -2.77
N GLY A 244 12.11 9.58 -3.20
CA GLY A 244 11.72 8.22 -3.60
C GLY A 244 12.34 7.82 -4.94
N ILE A 245 11.94 8.51 -6.02
CA ILE A 245 12.52 8.33 -7.36
C ILE A 245 13.16 9.64 -7.80
N ASP A 246 14.42 9.60 -8.19
CA ASP A 246 15.13 10.74 -8.73
C ASP A 246 15.71 10.46 -10.12
N ILE A 247 15.37 11.32 -11.06
CA ILE A 247 15.88 11.29 -12.44
C ILE A 247 16.71 12.56 -12.66
N ALA A 248 18.02 12.40 -12.53
CA ALA A 248 18.95 13.50 -12.32
C ALA A 248 19.83 13.83 -13.53
N GLY A 249 20.26 15.10 -13.60
CA GLY A 249 21.21 15.63 -14.58
C GLY A 249 22.08 16.75 -14.04
N PHE A 250 23.19 17.02 -14.72
CA PHE A 250 24.13 18.12 -14.45
C PHE A 250 24.95 18.01 -13.15
N TYR A 251 25.05 16.82 -12.55
CA TYR A 251 25.83 16.58 -11.34
C TYR A 251 27.32 16.29 -11.59
N GLY A 252 27.77 16.36 -12.84
CA GLY A 252 29.15 16.08 -13.23
C GLY A 252 29.47 14.58 -13.20
N ALA A 253 28.49 13.72 -13.45
CA ALA A 253 28.71 12.27 -13.43
C ALA A 253 29.60 11.80 -14.59
N CYS A 254 29.61 12.55 -15.70
CA CYS A 254 30.52 12.34 -16.83
C CYS A 254 31.04 13.68 -17.38
N SER A 255 32.12 13.62 -18.18
CA SER A 255 32.72 14.77 -18.84
C SER A 255 32.73 14.64 -20.37
N SER A 256 32.75 15.79 -21.06
CA SER A 256 32.67 15.86 -22.53
C SER A 256 33.72 14.98 -23.23
N PRO A 257 33.36 14.19 -24.27
CA PRO A 257 32.06 14.15 -24.94
C PRO A 257 31.06 13.22 -24.22
N CYS A 258 30.09 13.81 -23.50
CA CYS A 258 28.98 13.09 -22.89
C CYS A 258 27.82 14.07 -22.65
N THR A 259 26.61 13.53 -22.54
CA THR A 259 25.44 14.29 -22.08
C THR A 259 25.15 13.89 -20.65
N ASP A 260 25.59 14.70 -19.69
CA ASP A 260 25.42 14.48 -18.25
C ASP A 260 23.96 14.72 -17.81
N GLN A 261 23.05 13.87 -18.29
CA GLN A 261 21.62 14.00 -18.09
C GLN A 261 20.91 12.68 -18.40
N ALA A 262 20.11 12.19 -17.44
CA ALA A 262 19.16 11.12 -17.70
C ALA A 262 18.01 11.66 -18.56
N ARG A 263 17.73 11.01 -19.69
CA ARG A 263 16.76 11.51 -20.67
C ARG A 263 16.02 10.42 -21.44
N ASN A 264 14.94 10.84 -22.11
CA ASN A 264 14.13 10.01 -23.01
C ASN A 264 13.54 8.76 -22.33
N GLY A 265 13.02 8.92 -21.11
CA GLY A 265 12.52 7.81 -20.31
C GLY A 265 11.12 7.99 -19.76
N VAL A 266 10.63 6.94 -19.09
CA VAL A 266 9.30 6.90 -18.46
C VAL A 266 9.41 6.50 -16.99
N VAL A 267 8.62 7.16 -16.15
CA VAL A 267 8.39 6.79 -14.75
C VAL A 267 6.90 6.50 -14.61
N ALA A 268 6.50 5.22 -14.62
CA ALA A 268 5.08 4.89 -14.72
C ALA A 268 4.55 3.71 -13.91
N GLY A 269 3.30 3.82 -13.44
CA GLY A 269 2.67 2.73 -12.68
C GLY A 269 3.22 2.54 -11.27
N ASN A 270 4.08 3.44 -10.79
CA ASN A 270 4.71 3.30 -9.48
C ASN A 270 3.75 3.73 -8.36
N THR A 271 3.92 3.13 -7.19
CA THR A 271 3.29 3.56 -5.94
C THR A 271 4.38 4.07 -5.01
N VAL A 272 4.38 5.37 -4.72
CA VAL A 272 5.42 6.04 -3.94
C VAL A 272 4.78 6.74 -2.74
N TYR A 273 5.22 6.40 -1.53
CA TYR A 273 4.59 6.95 -0.33
C TYR A 273 5.48 6.97 0.92
N ASN A 274 5.10 7.73 1.94
CA ASN A 274 5.88 7.85 3.18
C ASN A 274 7.35 8.23 2.91
N ILE A 275 7.55 9.24 2.07
CA ILE A 275 8.86 9.79 1.74
C ILE A 275 9.05 11.07 2.54
N ASP A 276 9.88 11.00 3.59
CA ASP A 276 9.91 12.04 4.64
C ASP A 276 11.34 12.31 5.13
N THR A 277 11.84 13.54 4.93
CA THR A 277 13.17 13.93 5.43
C THR A 277 13.21 14.31 6.91
N SER A 278 12.10 14.26 7.65
CA SER A 278 12.02 14.68 9.05
C SER A 278 12.94 13.91 10.00
N ILE A 279 13.28 12.66 9.67
CA ILE A 279 14.21 11.82 10.41
C ILE A 279 15.55 11.63 9.70
N ASN A 280 15.82 12.36 8.62
CA ASN A 280 17.07 12.26 7.87
C ASN A 280 18.17 13.11 8.54
N PRO A 281 19.34 12.52 8.86
CA PRO A 281 20.42 13.25 9.53
C PRO A 281 21.03 14.38 8.69
N SER A 282 20.83 14.39 7.37
CA SER A 282 21.36 15.42 6.45
C SER A 282 20.44 16.64 6.29
N TYR A 283 19.20 16.60 6.81
CA TYR A 283 18.19 17.64 6.58
C TYR A 283 17.58 18.13 7.88
N SER A 284 17.03 19.35 7.86
CA SER A 284 16.36 19.99 9.01
C SER A 284 14.91 20.40 8.71
N SER A 285 14.41 20.03 7.54
CA SER A 285 13.08 20.38 7.04
C SER A 285 12.58 19.32 6.07
N ASN A 286 11.26 19.21 5.94
CA ASN A 286 10.55 18.41 4.93
C ASN A 286 10.82 18.96 3.52
N VAL A 287 11.54 18.19 2.69
CA VAL A 287 11.95 18.62 1.34
C VAL A 287 11.97 17.50 0.30
N ALA A 288 11.79 16.24 0.68
CA ALA A 288 11.89 15.14 -0.28
C ALA A 288 10.65 14.99 -1.15
N ALA A 289 10.87 14.92 -2.46
CA ALA A 289 9.81 14.54 -3.38
C ALA A 289 9.59 13.03 -3.37
N GLY A 290 8.34 12.59 -3.54
CA GLY A 290 8.07 11.22 -3.95
C GLY A 290 8.77 10.92 -5.28
N ILE A 291 8.58 11.79 -6.28
CA ILE A 291 9.25 11.70 -7.58
C ILE A 291 9.88 13.05 -7.94
N TYR A 292 11.16 13.07 -8.30
CA TYR A 292 11.87 14.26 -8.75
C TYR A 292 12.41 14.08 -10.17
N ALA A 293 11.97 14.95 -11.09
CA ALA A 293 12.68 15.20 -12.34
C ALA A 293 13.71 16.32 -12.10
N ASP A 294 14.92 15.96 -11.68
CA ASP A 294 15.99 16.88 -11.30
C ASP A 294 16.99 17.13 -12.44
N GLY A 295 16.69 18.10 -13.29
CA GLY A 295 17.55 18.46 -14.41
C GLY A 295 17.57 17.40 -15.50
N SER A 296 16.61 16.48 -15.53
CA SER A 296 16.43 15.49 -16.61
C SER A 296 15.77 16.08 -17.86
N ALA A 297 15.76 15.33 -18.97
CA ALA A 297 15.14 15.77 -20.22
C ALA A 297 14.21 14.73 -20.87
N ASN A 298 13.11 15.19 -21.46
CA ASN A 298 12.16 14.36 -22.21
C ASN A 298 11.67 13.15 -21.41
N VAL A 299 11.23 13.38 -20.17
CA VAL A 299 10.74 12.33 -19.26
C VAL A 299 9.23 12.40 -19.14
N VAL A 300 8.58 11.24 -19.25
CA VAL A 300 7.15 11.09 -18.99
C VAL A 300 6.93 10.47 -17.62
N ILE A 301 6.26 11.19 -16.72
CA ILE A 301 5.85 10.70 -15.40
C ILE A 301 4.35 10.43 -15.45
N GLU A 302 3.95 9.17 -15.54
CA GLU A 302 2.55 8.83 -15.76
C GLU A 302 1.99 7.64 -15.00
N ARG A 303 0.70 7.67 -14.67
CA ARG A 303 0.01 6.55 -14.02
C ARG A 303 0.64 6.15 -12.68
N ASN A 304 1.23 7.09 -11.96
CA ASN A 304 1.77 6.87 -10.61
C ASN A 304 0.74 7.25 -9.55
N ARG A 305 0.84 6.58 -8.39
CA ARG A 305 0.18 6.98 -7.14
C ARG A 305 1.26 7.53 -6.21
N VAL A 306 1.12 8.80 -5.81
CA VAL A 306 2.12 9.48 -4.97
C VAL A 306 1.46 10.16 -3.78
N PHE A 307 1.75 9.71 -2.57
CA PHE A 307 1.05 10.20 -1.38
C PHE A 307 1.92 10.20 -0.12
N THR A 308 1.46 10.91 0.91
CA THR A 308 2.11 10.97 2.24
C THR A 308 3.63 11.20 2.18
N SER A 309 4.08 11.97 1.21
CA SER A 309 5.47 12.39 1.02
C SER A 309 5.61 13.88 1.34
N ASP A 310 6.84 14.40 1.54
CA ASP A 310 7.01 15.85 1.75
C ASP A 310 6.42 16.64 0.57
N TYR A 311 6.96 16.42 -0.64
CA TYR A 311 6.35 16.84 -1.90
C TYR A 311 5.87 15.61 -2.68
N GLY A 312 4.80 15.76 -3.46
CA GLY A 312 4.38 14.70 -4.38
C GLY A 312 5.38 14.54 -5.54
N ILE A 313 5.31 15.45 -6.52
CA ILE A 313 6.20 15.46 -7.68
C ILE A 313 6.94 16.80 -7.77
N SER A 314 8.27 16.75 -7.86
CA SER A 314 9.13 17.92 -8.07
C SER A 314 9.70 17.94 -9.48
N ILE A 315 9.83 19.14 -10.07
CA ILE A 315 10.38 19.34 -11.42
C ILE A 315 11.25 20.60 -11.44
N ALA A 316 12.57 20.44 -11.41
CA ALA A 316 13.50 21.56 -11.40
C ALA A 316 14.88 21.08 -11.81
N SER A 317 15.87 21.95 -11.79
CA SER A 317 17.27 21.55 -11.78
C SER A 317 17.90 22.20 -10.57
N GLU A 318 18.67 21.46 -9.78
CA GLU A 318 19.41 22.10 -8.69
C GLU A 318 20.56 22.98 -9.18
N LYS A 319 21.05 22.75 -10.40
CA LYS A 319 22.19 23.48 -10.97
C LYS A 319 21.78 24.80 -11.63
N GLN A 320 22.42 25.89 -11.20
CA GLN A 320 22.20 27.23 -11.76
C GLN A 320 22.38 27.26 -13.29
N GLY A 321 21.44 27.92 -13.98
CA GLY A 321 21.48 28.07 -15.44
C GLY A 321 21.18 26.78 -16.22
N LYS A 322 20.76 25.71 -15.54
CA LYS A 322 20.27 24.47 -16.13
C LYS A 322 18.79 24.30 -15.81
N SER A 323 18.11 23.43 -16.55
CA SER A 323 16.69 23.15 -16.34
C SER A 323 16.37 21.68 -16.56
N ALA A 324 15.41 21.15 -15.81
CA ALA A 324 14.65 20.01 -16.29
C ALA A 324 13.86 20.44 -17.53
N SER A 325 13.86 19.63 -18.60
CA SER A 325 13.28 20.03 -19.88
C SER A 325 12.40 18.98 -20.54
N GLY A 326 11.32 19.39 -21.20
CA GLY A 326 10.46 18.46 -21.94
C GLY A 326 9.75 17.44 -21.03
N ILE A 327 9.44 17.82 -19.79
CA ILE A 327 8.84 16.92 -18.80
C ILE A 327 7.32 16.89 -18.97
N THR A 328 6.76 15.69 -19.06
CA THR A 328 5.31 15.46 -19.11
C THR A 328 4.84 14.72 -17.87
N VAL A 329 3.94 15.32 -17.09
CA VAL A 329 3.31 14.69 -15.91
C VAL A 329 1.84 14.47 -16.22
N ARG A 330 1.40 13.20 -16.32
CA ARG A 330 0.02 12.90 -16.69
C ARG A 330 -0.58 11.67 -16.04
N ASN A 331 -1.90 11.62 -15.93
CA ASN A 331 -2.63 10.42 -15.46
C ASN A 331 -2.18 9.95 -14.07
N ASN A 332 -1.63 10.81 -13.22
CA ASN A 332 -1.19 10.46 -11.87
C ASN A 332 -2.27 10.77 -10.83
N TYR A 333 -2.31 10.00 -9.76
CA TYR A 333 -3.10 10.29 -8.56
C TYR A 333 -2.18 10.72 -7.42
N ILE A 334 -2.26 12.00 -7.02
CA ILE A 334 -1.31 12.63 -6.12
C ILE A 334 -2.07 13.21 -4.94
N TYR A 335 -1.86 12.71 -3.72
CA TYR A 335 -2.74 13.06 -2.60
C TYR A 335 -2.06 13.04 -1.24
N HIS A 336 -2.57 13.85 -0.31
CA HIS A 336 -2.11 13.88 1.09
C HIS A 336 -0.59 14.01 1.27
N ASN A 337 0.09 14.70 0.36
CA ASN A 337 1.48 15.10 0.57
C ASN A 337 1.54 16.31 1.50
N ASP A 338 2.59 16.39 2.30
CA ASP A 338 2.74 17.37 3.38
C ASP A 338 2.80 18.80 2.86
N LEU A 339 3.43 18.98 1.70
CA LEU A 339 3.61 20.23 0.97
C LEU A 339 2.89 20.14 -0.38
N ALA A 340 3.49 20.65 -1.47
CA ALA A 340 2.83 20.67 -2.77
C ALA A 340 2.50 19.26 -3.30
N GLY A 341 1.35 19.12 -3.98
CA GLY A 341 1.12 17.95 -4.82
C GLY A 341 2.13 17.89 -5.97
N ILE A 342 2.24 18.98 -6.73
CA ILE A 342 3.28 19.15 -7.74
C ILE A 342 3.99 20.49 -7.51
N ILE A 343 5.32 20.52 -7.53
CA ILE A 343 6.12 21.73 -7.44
C ILE A 343 7.11 21.79 -8.59
N MET A 344 7.30 22.98 -9.18
CA MET A 344 8.25 23.15 -10.29
C MET A 344 9.02 24.46 -10.23
N GLY A 345 10.24 24.43 -10.77
CA GLY A 345 11.20 25.54 -10.72
C GLY A 345 12.18 25.41 -9.56
N GLY A 346 13.29 26.15 -9.63
CA GLY A 346 14.31 26.11 -8.59
C GLY A 346 13.83 26.73 -7.28
N SER A 347 14.27 26.18 -6.15
CA SER A 347 13.93 26.65 -4.80
C SER A 347 14.38 28.09 -4.51
N GLY A 348 15.32 28.62 -5.29
CA GLY A 348 15.79 30.00 -5.21
C GLY A 348 16.31 30.51 -6.55
N SER A 349 16.59 31.81 -6.63
CA SER A 349 17.11 32.45 -7.86
C SER A 349 18.49 31.93 -8.29
N SER A 350 19.24 31.32 -7.36
CA SER A 350 20.55 30.69 -7.59
C SER A 350 20.46 29.24 -8.06
N ASN A 351 19.28 28.62 -8.06
CA ASN A 351 19.07 27.27 -8.57
C ASN A 351 18.74 27.29 -10.06
N GLY A 352 18.68 26.10 -10.67
CA GLY A 352 18.17 25.92 -12.04
C GLY A 352 16.65 26.03 -12.13
N GLY A 353 16.11 25.78 -13.31
CA GLY A 353 14.69 25.95 -13.61
C GLY A 353 14.01 24.69 -14.14
N ALA A 354 12.84 24.92 -14.75
CA ALA A 354 12.07 23.91 -15.47
C ALA A 354 11.56 24.54 -16.77
N THR A 355 11.70 23.87 -17.91
CA THR A 355 11.31 24.41 -19.21
C THR A 355 10.58 23.39 -20.08
N ASP A 356 9.60 23.83 -20.87
CA ASP A 356 8.77 22.94 -21.71
C ASP A 356 8.09 21.83 -20.88
N ILE A 357 7.25 22.26 -19.95
CA ILE A 357 6.58 21.39 -18.98
C ILE A 357 5.11 21.22 -19.35
N LYS A 358 4.61 19.98 -19.29
CA LYS A 358 3.20 19.65 -19.54
C LYS A 358 2.64 18.88 -18.36
N ILE A 359 1.63 19.41 -17.68
CA ILE A 359 0.98 18.75 -16.54
C ILE A 359 -0.50 18.63 -16.86
N PHE A 360 -0.96 17.41 -17.12
CA PHE A 360 -2.34 17.23 -17.53
C PHE A 360 -2.96 15.89 -17.15
N ASN A 361 -4.29 15.85 -17.06
CA ASN A 361 -5.03 14.64 -16.71
C ASN A 361 -4.58 14.02 -15.37
N ASN A 362 -4.13 14.81 -14.40
CA ASN A 362 -3.81 14.32 -13.06
C ASN A 362 -4.99 14.57 -12.11
N THR A 363 -5.18 13.69 -11.13
CA THR A 363 -6.10 13.92 -10.01
C THR A 363 -5.26 14.25 -8.77
N ILE A 364 -5.38 15.48 -8.27
CA ILE A 364 -4.56 16.05 -7.19
C ILE A 364 -5.48 16.38 -6.03
N VAL A 365 -5.31 15.68 -4.90
CA VAL A 365 -6.32 15.65 -3.83
C VAL A 365 -5.71 15.95 -2.47
N GLU A 366 -6.14 17.03 -1.84
CA GLU A 366 -5.86 17.34 -0.42
C GLU A 366 -4.38 17.34 -0.04
N ASN A 367 -3.51 17.77 -0.94
CA ASN A 367 -2.10 18.05 -0.63
C ASN A 367 -1.97 19.34 0.21
N ASP A 368 -0.74 19.68 0.59
CA ASP A 368 -0.40 20.77 1.51
C ASP A 368 -1.00 20.53 2.90
N VAL A 369 -0.86 19.30 3.40
CA VAL A 369 -1.38 18.87 4.71
C VAL A 369 -0.83 19.76 5.82
N LEU A 370 0.48 20.08 5.79
CA LEU A 370 1.16 20.95 6.76
C LEU A 370 0.81 22.43 6.63
N ASN A 371 -0.05 22.81 5.68
CA ASN A 371 -0.56 24.17 5.52
C ASN A 371 0.54 25.21 5.30
N LYS A 372 1.55 24.87 4.49
CA LYS A 372 2.63 25.79 4.15
C LYS A 372 2.28 26.71 2.97
N GLY A 373 1.13 26.48 2.34
CA GLY A 373 0.57 27.35 1.32
C GLY A 373 0.95 26.98 -0.11
N TYR A 374 1.59 25.82 -0.32
CA TYR A 374 1.96 25.32 -1.64
C TYR A 374 0.77 24.86 -2.49
N GLY A 375 -0.29 24.38 -1.85
CA GLY A 375 -1.50 23.92 -2.52
C GLY A 375 -1.30 22.69 -3.41
N ALA A 376 -2.13 22.59 -4.46
CA ALA A 376 -2.08 21.48 -5.41
C ALA A 376 -0.89 21.59 -6.36
N ILE A 377 -0.66 22.79 -6.92
CA ILE A 377 0.47 23.08 -7.83
C ILE A 377 1.19 24.35 -7.40
N ALA A 378 2.51 24.25 -7.23
CA ALA A 378 3.39 25.35 -6.89
C ALA A 378 4.43 25.64 -7.99
N PHE A 379 4.68 26.92 -8.22
CA PHE A 379 5.67 27.44 -9.17
C PHE A 379 6.71 28.26 -8.40
N GLN A 380 7.98 27.93 -8.62
CA GLN A 380 9.13 28.61 -8.04
C GLN A 380 9.92 29.34 -9.14
N TYR A 381 11.25 29.43 -9.01
CA TYR A 381 12.07 30.23 -9.92
C TYR A 381 12.28 29.55 -11.28
N HIS A 382 12.40 30.36 -12.33
CA HIS A 382 12.88 29.97 -13.66
C HIS A 382 12.02 28.92 -14.39
N VAL A 383 10.70 28.93 -14.15
CA VAL A 383 9.74 28.09 -14.89
C VAL A 383 9.40 28.75 -16.23
N GLN A 384 9.66 28.07 -17.35
CA GLN A 384 9.44 28.61 -18.70
C GLN A 384 8.59 27.66 -19.54
N ASN A 385 7.66 28.20 -20.34
CA ASN A 385 6.85 27.41 -21.27
C ASN A 385 6.18 26.20 -20.59
N ALA A 386 5.32 26.46 -19.60
CA ALA A 386 4.59 25.42 -18.87
C ALA A 386 3.10 25.44 -19.20
N LYS A 387 2.51 24.26 -19.44
CA LYS A 387 1.08 24.10 -19.77
C LYS A 387 0.40 23.14 -18.81
N ILE A 388 -0.59 23.65 -18.09
CA ILE A 388 -1.32 22.92 -17.04
C ILE A 388 -2.80 22.86 -17.44
N ALA A 389 -3.30 21.66 -17.76
CA ALA A 389 -4.66 21.48 -18.24
C ALA A 389 -5.27 20.13 -17.87
N ASN A 390 -6.60 20.01 -17.89
CA ASN A 390 -7.33 18.75 -17.68
C ASN A 390 -7.08 18.08 -16.32
N ASN A 391 -6.53 18.78 -15.33
CA ASN A 391 -6.33 18.21 -14.00
C ASN A 391 -7.60 18.36 -13.17
N ILE A 392 -7.86 17.42 -12.26
CA ILE A 392 -8.80 17.61 -11.15
C ILE A 392 -7.98 18.02 -9.94
N MET A 393 -8.28 19.19 -9.37
CA MET A 393 -7.70 19.69 -8.13
C MET A 393 -8.79 19.76 -7.06
N TYR A 394 -8.74 18.81 -6.13
CA TYR A 394 -9.65 18.75 -4.99
C TYR A 394 -8.89 19.19 -3.74
N SER A 395 -9.39 20.20 -3.02
CA SER A 395 -8.69 20.77 -1.87
C SER A 395 -9.56 20.82 -0.62
N ARG A 396 -8.94 20.92 0.56
CA ARG A 396 -9.64 21.13 1.85
C ARG A 396 -10.00 22.60 2.03
N THR A 397 -10.94 22.91 2.91
CA THR A 397 -11.36 24.29 3.21
C THR A 397 -10.15 25.19 3.54
N LYS A 398 -10.16 26.42 3.01
CA LYS A 398 -9.10 27.44 3.19
C LYS A 398 -7.70 27.06 2.66
N LYS A 399 -7.56 26.00 1.87
CA LYS A 399 -6.30 25.63 1.23
C LYS A 399 -6.17 26.22 -0.17
N MET A 400 -4.92 26.43 -0.58
CA MET A 400 -4.53 26.94 -1.89
C MET A 400 -4.71 25.88 -2.98
N PHE A 401 -4.98 26.32 -4.21
CA PHE A 401 -4.91 25.47 -5.41
C PHE A 401 -3.62 25.69 -6.16
N VAL A 402 -3.40 26.94 -6.61
CA VAL A 402 -2.24 27.32 -7.41
C VAL A 402 -1.47 28.41 -6.69
N GLN A 403 -0.16 28.20 -6.57
CA GLN A 403 0.75 29.15 -5.98
C GLN A 403 1.90 29.43 -6.95
N LYS A 404 2.13 30.70 -7.25
CA LYS A 404 3.36 31.17 -7.86
C LYS A 404 3.93 32.34 -7.05
N TYR A 405 4.94 32.05 -6.25
CA TYR A 405 5.75 33.12 -5.65
C TYR A 405 6.73 33.64 -6.68
N ASN A 406 7.13 34.90 -6.55
CA ASN A 406 8.00 35.64 -7.45
C ASN A 406 7.50 35.79 -8.91
N THR A 407 8.11 36.73 -9.61
CA THR A 407 7.82 37.03 -11.02
C THR A 407 8.76 36.31 -12.00
N SER A 408 9.61 35.39 -11.53
CA SER A 408 10.53 34.63 -12.37
C SER A 408 9.77 33.67 -13.29
N GLY A 409 10.39 33.35 -14.42
CA GLY A 409 9.78 32.50 -15.44
C GLY A 409 8.85 33.25 -16.39
N SER A 410 8.42 32.57 -17.44
CA SER A 410 7.55 33.13 -18.49
C SER A 410 6.71 32.04 -19.16
N ASP A 411 5.71 32.45 -19.93
CA ASP A 411 4.95 31.56 -20.82
C ASP A 411 4.30 30.37 -20.11
N VAL A 412 3.81 30.60 -18.90
CA VAL A 412 3.01 29.63 -18.14
C VAL A 412 1.54 29.82 -18.48
N THR A 413 0.82 28.73 -18.66
CA THR A 413 -0.64 28.72 -18.87
C THR A 413 -1.30 27.68 -17.98
N VAL A 414 -2.37 28.09 -17.30
CA VAL A 414 -3.21 27.23 -16.48
C VAL A 414 -4.64 27.39 -16.97
N ASP A 415 -5.22 26.37 -17.59
CA ASP A 415 -6.59 26.44 -18.12
C ASP A 415 -7.18 25.03 -18.33
N TYR A 416 -8.50 24.90 -18.49
CA TYR A 416 -9.20 23.61 -18.64
C TYR A 416 -9.02 22.65 -17.46
N ASN A 417 -8.84 23.16 -16.24
CA ASN A 417 -8.76 22.33 -15.03
C ASN A 417 -10.12 22.33 -14.31
N LEU A 418 -10.37 21.29 -13.51
CA LEU A 418 -11.51 21.23 -12.60
C LEU A 418 -11.03 21.47 -11.18
N TYR A 419 -11.57 22.50 -10.53
CA TYR A 419 -11.30 22.82 -9.14
C TYR A 419 -12.51 22.49 -8.27
N PHE A 420 -12.25 21.99 -7.07
CA PHE A 420 -13.28 21.86 -6.06
C PHE A 420 -12.75 22.03 -4.65
N ARG A 421 -13.50 22.77 -3.83
CA ARG A 421 -13.27 22.93 -2.40
C ARG A 421 -14.61 23.06 -1.67
N PRO A 422 -14.80 22.45 -0.48
CA PRO A 422 -16.08 22.45 0.21
C PRO A 422 -16.64 23.84 0.61
N ASP A 423 -15.77 24.81 0.87
CA ASP A 423 -16.14 26.20 1.21
C ASP A 423 -16.27 27.11 -0.02
N GLY A 424 -16.23 26.53 -1.22
CA GLY A 424 -16.48 27.22 -2.49
C GLY A 424 -15.28 27.95 -3.10
N GLU A 425 -15.55 28.63 -4.22
CA GLU A 425 -14.55 29.23 -5.10
C GLU A 425 -13.83 30.46 -4.54
N ASN A 426 -14.36 31.14 -3.50
CA ASN A 426 -13.91 32.47 -3.08
C ASN A 426 -13.20 32.52 -1.70
N GLY A 427 -12.66 31.41 -1.22
CA GLY A 427 -11.69 31.38 -0.11
C GLY A 427 -10.25 31.51 -0.63
N SER A 428 -9.31 32.00 0.19
CA SER A 428 -7.89 32.24 -0.13
C SER A 428 -7.24 31.08 -0.92
N SER A 429 -7.20 31.19 -2.25
CA SER A 429 -7.00 30.01 -3.12
C SER A 429 -5.88 30.15 -4.14
N TRP A 430 -5.54 31.38 -4.55
CA TRP A 430 -4.57 31.62 -5.62
C TRP A 430 -3.55 32.68 -5.23
N VAL A 431 -2.28 32.36 -5.44
CA VAL A 431 -1.19 33.33 -5.45
C VAL A 431 -0.58 33.29 -6.84
N TRP A 432 -0.43 34.46 -7.46
CA TRP A 432 0.25 34.58 -8.74
C TRP A 432 1.17 35.79 -8.72
N ASN A 433 2.46 35.59 -9.01
CA ASN A 433 3.48 36.63 -9.02
C ASN A 433 3.44 37.48 -7.72
N ASP A 434 3.50 36.80 -6.57
CA ASP A 434 3.40 37.38 -5.22
C ASP A 434 2.10 38.13 -4.90
N THR A 435 1.12 38.12 -5.80
CA THR A 435 -0.19 38.73 -5.57
C THR A 435 -1.18 37.66 -5.13
N SER A 436 -1.82 37.87 -3.98
CA SER A 436 -2.87 36.98 -3.45
C SER A 436 -4.24 37.39 -3.98
N TYR A 437 -4.98 36.42 -4.51
CA TYR A 437 -6.35 36.61 -5.00
C TYR A 437 -7.34 35.86 -4.11
N ARG A 438 -8.31 36.61 -3.57
CA ARG A 438 -9.33 36.06 -2.67
C ARG A 438 -10.44 35.34 -3.43
N THR A 439 -10.77 35.82 -4.63
CA THR A 439 -11.83 35.24 -5.45
C THR A 439 -11.26 34.64 -6.73
N TRP A 440 -11.93 33.60 -7.24
CA TRP A 440 -11.53 32.98 -8.50
C TRP A 440 -11.70 33.94 -9.69
N ASN A 441 -12.73 34.79 -9.64
CA ASN A 441 -12.96 35.79 -10.68
C ASN A 441 -11.86 36.86 -10.73
N ASP A 442 -11.35 37.31 -9.58
CA ASP A 442 -10.22 38.25 -9.54
C ASP A 442 -8.96 37.62 -10.15
N PHE A 443 -8.69 36.35 -9.80
CA PHE A 443 -7.56 35.61 -10.37
C PHE A 443 -7.68 35.49 -11.90
N LYS A 444 -8.85 35.07 -12.42
CA LYS A 444 -9.11 34.97 -13.86
C LYS A 444 -8.98 36.32 -14.57
N ALA A 445 -9.53 37.38 -13.98
CA ALA A 445 -9.48 38.72 -14.57
C ALA A 445 -8.04 39.26 -14.62
N ALA A 446 -7.23 39.01 -13.59
CA ALA A 446 -5.87 39.50 -13.50
C ALA A 446 -4.88 38.71 -14.38
N THR A 447 -5.08 37.41 -14.54
CA THR A 447 -4.13 36.52 -15.23
C THR A 447 -4.56 36.14 -16.65
N GLY A 448 -5.86 36.18 -16.95
CA GLY A 448 -6.44 35.63 -18.17
C GLY A 448 -6.49 34.10 -18.22
N PHE A 449 -6.05 33.42 -17.15
CA PHE A 449 -6.08 31.96 -17.01
C PHE A 449 -7.44 31.44 -16.59
N ASP A 450 -7.58 30.10 -16.60
CA ASP A 450 -8.76 29.37 -16.14
C ASP A 450 -10.09 29.81 -16.78
N LYS A 451 -10.04 30.40 -17.98
CA LYS A 451 -11.23 30.84 -18.72
C LYS A 451 -12.14 29.68 -19.11
N ASN A 452 -11.56 28.51 -19.35
CA ASN A 452 -12.25 27.27 -19.72
C ASN A 452 -12.26 26.24 -18.58
N SER A 453 -11.65 26.57 -17.44
CA SER A 453 -11.68 25.75 -16.23
C SER A 453 -13.07 25.72 -15.59
N ILE A 454 -13.34 24.67 -14.81
CA ILE A 454 -14.61 24.41 -14.14
C ILE A 454 -14.38 24.47 -12.63
N PHE A 455 -15.27 25.13 -11.89
CA PHE A 455 -15.33 25.00 -10.43
C PHE A 455 -16.60 24.25 -10.05
N ALA A 456 -16.50 22.97 -9.76
CA ALA A 456 -17.64 22.11 -9.43
C ALA A 456 -17.17 20.82 -8.77
N ASP A 457 -18.05 20.19 -7.99
CA ASP A 457 -17.76 18.88 -7.38
C ASP A 457 -17.44 17.84 -8.47
N PRO A 458 -16.26 17.20 -8.45
CA PRO A 458 -15.91 16.15 -9.42
C PRO A 458 -16.78 14.90 -9.28
N LYS A 459 -17.58 14.77 -8.22
CA LYS A 459 -18.44 13.61 -7.92
C LYS A 459 -17.65 12.31 -7.91
N PHE A 460 -16.67 12.23 -7.01
CA PHE A 460 -15.91 10.99 -6.80
C PHE A 460 -16.80 9.87 -6.23
N VAL A 461 -16.52 8.63 -6.58
CA VAL A 461 -17.25 7.44 -6.09
C VAL A 461 -17.17 7.35 -4.57
N ASN A 462 -15.96 7.39 -4.01
CA ASN A 462 -15.74 7.36 -2.56
C ASN A 462 -14.39 8.00 -2.20
N LEU A 463 -14.40 9.33 -2.03
CA LEU A 463 -13.20 10.07 -1.64
C LEU A 463 -12.60 9.58 -0.30
N SER A 464 -13.43 9.26 0.69
CA SER A 464 -12.96 8.77 2.01
C SER A 464 -12.27 7.41 1.96
N GLY A 465 -12.59 6.60 0.94
CA GLY A 465 -11.90 5.34 0.64
C GLY A 465 -10.85 5.46 -0.45
N TYR A 466 -10.42 6.68 -0.80
CA TYR A 466 -9.44 6.98 -1.85
C TYR A 466 -9.84 6.55 -3.27
N ASP A 467 -11.14 6.27 -3.48
CA ASP A 467 -11.70 5.98 -4.78
C ASP A 467 -12.17 7.28 -5.44
N VAL A 468 -11.28 7.83 -6.27
CA VAL A 468 -11.48 9.06 -7.03
C VAL A 468 -11.96 8.81 -8.46
N HIS A 469 -12.53 7.62 -8.74
CA HIS A 469 -13.28 7.42 -9.98
C HIS A 469 -14.46 8.36 -10.05
N LEU A 470 -14.84 8.74 -11.26
CA LEU A 470 -15.95 9.67 -11.50
C LEU A 470 -17.29 8.93 -11.44
N GLN A 471 -18.27 9.52 -10.76
CA GLN A 471 -19.67 9.07 -10.84
C GLN A 471 -20.34 9.59 -12.12
N SER A 472 -21.46 8.96 -12.49
CA SER A 472 -22.31 9.44 -13.58
C SER A 472 -22.75 10.90 -13.32
N GLY A 473 -22.63 11.74 -14.34
CA GLY A 473 -22.95 13.17 -14.24
C GLY A 473 -21.88 14.02 -13.57
N SER A 474 -20.67 13.50 -13.38
CA SER A 474 -19.50 14.31 -13.02
C SER A 474 -19.24 15.40 -14.08
N PRO A 475 -18.91 16.64 -13.66
CA PRO A 475 -18.54 17.71 -14.58
C PRO A 475 -17.16 17.54 -15.22
N ALA A 476 -16.37 16.53 -14.82
CA ALA A 476 -15.11 16.20 -15.47
C ALA A 476 -15.28 15.44 -16.80
N ILE A 477 -16.42 14.77 -16.97
CA ILE A 477 -16.68 13.82 -18.06
C ILE A 477 -16.79 14.55 -19.41
N ASN A 478 -15.95 14.16 -20.38
CA ASN A 478 -15.83 14.70 -21.73
C ASN A 478 -15.60 16.22 -21.77
N LYS A 479 -14.88 16.77 -20.77
CA LYS A 479 -14.63 18.22 -20.66
C LYS A 479 -13.17 18.61 -20.81
N GLY A 480 -12.24 17.65 -20.87
CA GLY A 480 -10.84 17.96 -21.07
C GLY A 480 -10.55 18.48 -22.48
N LEU A 481 -9.53 19.32 -22.58
CA LEU A 481 -8.93 19.83 -23.80
C LEU A 481 -8.31 18.66 -24.60
N SER A 482 -8.89 18.33 -25.75
CA SER A 482 -8.44 17.21 -26.59
C SER A 482 -6.99 17.32 -27.08
N ALA A 483 -6.48 18.54 -27.28
CA ALA A 483 -5.08 18.77 -27.66
C ALA A 483 -4.09 18.37 -26.56
N MET A 484 -4.56 18.24 -25.32
CA MET A 484 -3.80 17.83 -24.13
C MET A 484 -4.36 16.53 -23.53
N ALA A 485 -4.89 15.63 -24.37
CA ALA A 485 -5.40 14.33 -23.89
C ALA A 485 -4.30 13.26 -23.66
N GLY A 486 -3.10 13.49 -24.21
CA GLY A 486 -2.09 12.49 -24.58
C GLY A 486 -1.85 11.29 -23.65
N GLY A 487 -1.25 10.24 -24.21
CA GLY A 487 -1.05 8.94 -23.55
C GLY A 487 -2.08 7.92 -24.00
N THR A 488 -1.72 6.65 -23.94
CA THR A 488 -2.59 5.57 -24.43
C THR A 488 -3.61 5.16 -23.39
N PHE A 489 -3.23 5.19 -22.11
CA PHE A 489 -4.02 4.65 -21.02
C PHE A 489 -4.16 5.64 -19.86
N ASP A 490 -5.29 5.58 -19.17
CA ASP A 490 -5.51 6.23 -17.88
C ASP A 490 -4.83 5.44 -16.73
N LEU A 491 -5.04 5.85 -15.48
CA LEU A 491 -4.41 5.21 -14.32
C LEU A 491 -4.85 3.76 -14.10
N ASP A 492 -6.03 3.36 -14.57
CA ASP A 492 -6.56 2.00 -14.49
C ASP A 492 -6.15 1.12 -15.68
N GLY A 493 -5.40 1.67 -16.63
CA GLY A 493 -5.02 0.98 -17.85
C GLY A 493 -6.12 0.98 -18.91
N ALA A 494 -7.22 1.73 -18.71
CA ALA A 494 -8.25 1.89 -19.71
C ALA A 494 -7.79 2.84 -20.80
N THR A 495 -8.22 2.62 -22.06
CA THR A 495 -7.84 3.51 -23.17
C THR A 495 -8.31 4.93 -22.89
N ARG A 496 -7.43 5.90 -23.13
CA ARG A 496 -7.80 7.32 -23.05
C ARG A 496 -8.82 7.69 -24.13
N ILE A 497 -9.74 8.58 -23.74
CA ILE A 497 -10.93 8.99 -24.51
C ILE A 497 -11.88 7.82 -24.77
N GLN A 498 -12.86 7.62 -23.89
CA GLN A 498 -13.95 6.65 -24.13
C GLN A 498 -15.24 7.28 -24.67
N GLY A 499 -15.36 8.60 -24.57
CA GLY A 499 -16.50 9.37 -25.07
C GLY A 499 -16.15 10.31 -26.21
N GLN A 500 -16.73 11.51 -26.18
CA GLN A 500 -16.51 12.55 -27.19
C GLN A 500 -15.19 13.30 -27.00
N ALA A 501 -14.69 13.37 -25.77
CA ALA A 501 -13.45 14.04 -25.41
C ALA A 501 -12.80 13.33 -24.21
N VAL A 502 -11.57 13.74 -23.88
CA VAL A 502 -10.88 13.21 -22.69
C VAL A 502 -11.59 13.69 -21.43
N ASP A 503 -11.67 12.82 -20.43
CA ASP A 503 -12.13 13.21 -19.10
C ASP A 503 -11.02 13.97 -18.37
N MET A 504 -11.38 14.97 -17.58
CA MET A 504 -10.41 15.60 -16.69
C MET A 504 -10.02 14.63 -15.55
N GLY A 505 -8.77 14.69 -15.11
CA GLY A 505 -8.25 13.85 -14.04
C GLY A 505 -7.65 12.52 -14.52
N ALA A 506 -7.23 11.69 -13.57
CA ALA A 506 -6.41 10.51 -13.79
C ALA A 506 -7.14 9.30 -14.39
N TYR A 507 -8.47 9.32 -14.42
CA TYR A 507 -9.32 8.20 -14.82
C TYR A 507 -10.31 8.61 -15.92
N GLU A 508 -10.61 7.72 -16.85
CA GLU A 508 -11.72 7.84 -17.79
C GLU A 508 -13.00 7.22 -17.20
N PHE A 509 -14.11 7.94 -17.31
CA PHE A 509 -15.42 7.40 -16.99
C PHE A 509 -15.92 6.47 -18.10
N LYS A 510 -16.31 5.25 -17.71
CA LYS A 510 -16.92 4.27 -18.61
C LYS A 510 -18.41 4.10 -18.32
N ALA A 511 -19.26 4.57 -19.22
CA ALA A 511 -20.70 4.37 -19.12
C ALA A 511 -21.08 2.89 -19.32
N GLY A 512 -21.78 2.28 -18.36
CA GLY A 512 -22.34 0.93 -18.50
C GLY A 512 -21.45 -0.23 -18.00
N THR A 513 -20.26 0.04 -17.49
CA THR A 513 -19.50 -0.90 -16.65
C THR A 513 -18.95 -0.11 -15.48
N GLN A 514 -19.64 -0.12 -14.34
CA GLN A 514 -19.00 0.29 -13.10
C GLN A 514 -17.81 -0.65 -12.90
N PRO A 515 -16.56 -0.18 -12.90
CA PRO A 515 -15.43 -1.04 -12.59
C PRO A 515 -15.66 -1.59 -11.19
N THR A 516 -15.58 -2.92 -11.05
CA THR A 516 -15.40 -3.56 -9.75
C THR A 516 -14.17 -2.92 -9.11
N PRO A 517 -14.17 -2.56 -7.81
CA PRO A 517 -12.99 -2.02 -7.15
C PRO A 517 -11.80 -2.92 -7.44
N SER A 518 -10.78 -2.34 -8.08
CA SER A 518 -9.50 -2.99 -8.25
C SER A 518 -8.90 -3.16 -6.86
N ALA A 519 -8.73 -4.40 -6.40
CA ALA A 519 -7.98 -4.67 -5.19
C ALA A 519 -6.56 -4.16 -5.42
N THR A 520 -6.17 -3.11 -4.70
CA THR A 520 -4.76 -2.79 -4.50
C THR A 520 -4.07 -4.04 -3.94
N PRO A 521 -2.93 -4.49 -4.49
CA PRO A 521 -2.21 -5.61 -3.90
C PRO A 521 -1.84 -5.25 -2.46
N SER A 522 -2.44 -5.97 -1.50
CA SER A 522 -1.97 -6.01 -0.13
C SER A 522 -0.69 -6.85 -0.10
N PRO A 523 0.47 -6.29 0.26
CA PRO A 523 1.69 -7.08 0.40
C PRO A 523 1.50 -8.04 1.58
N THR A 524 1.45 -9.35 1.29
CA THR A 524 1.45 -10.38 2.33
C THR A 524 2.92 -10.67 2.72
N PRO A 525 3.39 -10.32 3.93
CA PRO A 525 4.67 -10.81 4.41
C PRO A 525 4.58 -12.31 4.68
N SER A 526 5.31 -13.09 3.89
CA SER A 526 5.50 -14.53 4.11
C SER A 526 6.33 -14.75 5.39
N ALA A 527 5.69 -15.15 6.48
CA ALA A 527 6.38 -15.57 7.69
C ALA A 527 7.21 -16.83 7.44
N THR A 528 8.54 -16.75 7.64
CA THR A 528 9.43 -17.91 7.74
C THR A 528 10.04 -17.91 9.15
N PRO A 529 10.08 -19.06 9.86
CA PRO A 529 10.44 -19.12 11.27
C PRO A 529 11.95 -18.97 11.50
N SER A 530 12.35 -18.24 12.54
CA SER A 530 13.74 -18.15 13.00
C SER A 530 13.98 -19.14 14.16
N PRO A 531 15.09 -19.92 14.16
CA PRO A 531 15.40 -20.87 15.22
C PRO A 531 16.00 -20.20 16.46
N THR A 532 15.61 -20.71 17.62
CA THR A 532 16.12 -20.37 18.95
C THR A 532 17.59 -20.77 19.13
N PRO A 533 18.39 -19.98 19.87
CA PRO A 533 19.42 -20.53 20.72
C PRO A 533 19.21 -20.17 22.20
N SER A 534 19.25 -21.21 23.01
CA SER A 534 19.31 -21.23 24.47
C SER A 534 20.76 -21.05 24.95
N SER A 535 21.01 -20.26 26.01
CA SER A 535 21.48 -20.76 27.33
C SER A 535 22.08 -19.64 28.22
N THR A 536 21.35 -19.28 29.29
CA THR A 536 21.74 -19.30 30.74
C THR A 536 23.02 -18.58 31.27
N PRO A 537 23.18 -18.35 32.60
CA PRO A 537 23.01 -17.05 33.27
C PRO A 537 24.24 -16.66 34.16
N SER A 538 24.06 -15.71 35.10
CA SER A 538 24.85 -15.44 36.36
C SER A 538 25.24 -13.94 36.45
N SER A 539 25.17 -13.17 37.56
CA SER A 539 24.87 -13.40 39.00
C SER A 539 24.92 -12.05 39.76
N THR A 540 23.84 -11.72 40.49
CA THR A 540 23.83 -11.22 41.91
C THR A 540 24.39 -9.78 42.23
N PRO A 541 24.18 -9.18 43.44
CA PRO A 541 23.02 -8.32 43.80
C PRO A 541 23.36 -7.04 44.65
N SER A 542 22.29 -6.37 45.16
CA SER A 542 22.21 -5.60 46.44
C SER A 542 22.67 -4.13 46.42
N SER A 543 22.10 -3.11 47.12
CA SER A 543 21.18 -2.93 48.27
C SER A 543 20.64 -1.47 48.25
N THR A 544 19.34 -1.12 48.42
CA THR A 544 18.59 -0.76 49.67
C THR A 544 19.20 0.41 50.52
N PRO A 545 18.44 1.21 51.32
CA PRO A 545 17.21 2.03 51.08
C PRO A 545 17.22 3.45 51.75
N SER A 546 16.09 4.18 51.58
CA SER A 546 15.39 5.04 52.59
C SER A 546 15.81 6.52 52.81
N ALA A 547 14.87 7.46 52.64
CA ALA A 547 14.09 8.09 53.73
C ALA A 547 13.40 9.41 53.30
N THR A 548 12.08 9.49 53.50
CA THR A 548 11.22 10.71 53.52
C THR A 548 11.38 11.43 54.88
N PRO A 549 11.01 12.73 55.08
CA PRO A 549 9.59 13.16 55.22
C PRO A 549 9.22 14.58 54.70
N SER A 550 7.90 14.80 54.61
CA SER A 550 7.08 15.99 54.26
C SER A 550 6.96 17.03 55.44
N PRO A 551 6.07 18.06 55.50
CA PRO A 551 5.27 18.88 54.54
C PRO A 551 5.31 20.43 54.81
N THR A 552 4.36 21.17 54.19
CA THR A 552 3.57 22.37 54.63
C THR A 552 3.82 23.73 53.92
N PRO A 553 2.83 24.67 53.82
CA PRO A 553 2.13 25.00 52.57
C PRO A 553 1.94 26.52 52.29
N SER A 554 1.15 26.84 51.26
CA SER A 554 0.34 28.06 51.07
C SER A 554 0.93 29.21 50.24
N ALA A 555 0.28 29.53 49.10
CA ALA A 555 -0.52 30.76 48.94
C ALA A 555 -1.24 30.78 47.56
N THR A 556 -2.52 31.15 47.60
CA THR A 556 -3.45 31.36 46.48
C THR A 556 -3.34 32.79 45.91
N PRO A 557 -3.57 33.01 44.60
CA PRO A 557 -4.70 33.86 44.15
C PRO A 557 -5.45 33.22 42.95
N SER A 558 -6.77 33.02 43.03
CA SER A 558 -7.89 33.87 42.55
C SER A 558 -8.06 33.94 41.01
N PRO A 559 -9.29 33.83 40.46
CA PRO A 559 -9.56 33.18 39.18
C PRO A 559 -9.59 34.15 37.99
N THR A 560 -9.06 33.67 36.86
CA THR A 560 -9.23 34.26 35.52
C THR A 560 -10.27 33.41 34.76
N PRO A 561 -11.13 34.00 33.90
CA PRO A 561 -12.36 33.34 33.44
C PRO A 561 -12.08 32.06 32.66
N SER A 562 -12.82 31.01 33.04
CA SER A 562 -12.86 29.72 32.35
C SER A 562 -13.17 29.92 30.87
N ALA A 563 -12.29 29.44 30.01
CA ALA A 563 -12.67 29.09 28.66
C ALA A 563 -13.78 28.02 28.74
N THR A 564 -14.81 28.19 27.94
CA THR A 564 -15.88 27.23 27.71
C THR A 564 -15.28 25.84 27.46
N PRO A 565 -15.74 24.76 28.12
CA PRO A 565 -15.25 23.42 27.82
C PRO A 565 -15.51 23.13 26.34
N SER A 566 -14.44 22.73 25.64
CA SER A 566 -14.56 22.11 24.32
C SER A 566 -15.49 20.89 24.44
N PRO A 567 -16.44 20.69 23.52
CA PRO A 567 -17.38 19.58 23.61
C PRO A 567 -16.62 18.25 23.70
N THR A 568 -16.94 17.45 24.72
CA THR A 568 -16.52 16.05 24.79
C THR A 568 -17.11 15.33 23.58
N PRO A 569 -16.30 14.67 22.73
CA PRO A 569 -16.83 13.91 21.61
C PRO A 569 -17.71 12.77 22.13
N THR A 570 -18.96 12.73 21.68
CA THR A 570 -19.90 11.63 21.92
C THR A 570 -19.38 10.34 21.26
N PRO A 571 -19.48 9.16 21.89
CA PRO A 571 -19.07 7.90 21.28
C PRO A 571 -19.83 7.65 19.97
N ALA A 572 -19.09 7.42 18.88
CA ALA A 572 -19.64 6.93 17.64
C ALA A 572 -19.84 5.40 17.75
N THR A 573 -21.06 4.93 17.49
CA THR A 573 -21.34 3.50 17.27
C THR A 573 -20.83 3.12 15.88
N GLY A 574 -19.62 2.58 15.80
CA GLY A 574 -19.00 2.12 14.55
C GLY A 574 -19.31 0.65 14.26
N GLY A 575 -20.18 0.38 13.29
CA GLY A 575 -20.54 -0.97 12.84
C GLY A 575 -19.43 -1.69 12.04
N GLY A 576 -18.29 -1.95 12.68
CA GLY A 576 -17.21 -2.79 12.19
C GLY A 576 -16.31 -3.20 13.36
N THR A 577 -16.02 -4.49 13.50
CA THR A 577 -15.18 -4.99 14.60
C THR A 577 -13.75 -4.48 14.44
N ILE A 578 -13.25 -3.74 15.44
CA ILE A 578 -11.84 -3.36 15.52
C ILE A 578 -10.98 -4.62 15.75
N LYS A 579 -10.03 -4.85 14.86
CA LYS A 579 -8.99 -5.86 14.93
C LYS A 579 -7.72 -5.22 15.45
N ILE A 580 -6.90 -6.07 16.07
CA ILE A 580 -5.59 -5.68 16.58
C ILE A 580 -4.57 -6.50 15.80
N ASP A 581 -4.22 -6.02 14.61
CA ASP A 581 -3.38 -6.74 13.65
C ASP A 581 -2.27 -5.86 13.02
N GLY A 582 -2.21 -4.59 13.41
CA GLY A 582 -1.23 -3.62 12.93
C GLY A 582 -1.66 -2.90 11.65
N ASP A 583 -2.82 -3.24 11.08
CA ASP A 583 -3.48 -2.50 10.01
C ASP A 583 -4.64 -1.66 10.59
N PHE A 584 -4.44 -0.35 10.68
CA PHE A 584 -5.40 0.54 11.29
C PHE A 584 -6.58 0.96 10.38
N SER A 585 -6.78 0.28 9.24
CA SER A 585 -7.79 0.64 8.24
C SER A 585 -9.24 0.56 8.76
N ASP A 586 -9.51 -0.35 9.69
CA ASP A 586 -10.78 -0.53 10.38
C ASP A 586 -11.08 0.55 11.43
N TRP A 587 -10.07 1.28 11.90
CA TRP A 587 -10.22 2.47 12.76
C TRP A 587 -10.68 3.72 12.00
N SER A 588 -10.85 3.66 10.68
CA SER A 588 -11.21 4.80 9.82
C SER A 588 -12.48 5.54 10.26
N LYS A 589 -13.42 4.85 10.90
CA LYS A 589 -14.68 5.43 11.42
C LYS A 589 -14.58 5.96 12.85
N ILE A 590 -13.50 5.66 13.56
CA ILE A 590 -13.27 6.12 14.93
C ILE A 590 -12.60 7.51 14.87
N PRO A 591 -13.18 8.56 15.50
CA PRO A 591 -12.57 9.88 15.53
C PRO A 591 -11.22 9.90 16.24
N ASN A 592 -10.34 10.81 15.85
CA ASN A 592 -9.10 11.08 16.58
C ASN A 592 -9.41 11.62 17.98
N LEU A 593 -8.85 10.97 19.00
CA LEU A 593 -8.88 11.45 20.38
C LEU A 593 -7.81 12.53 20.58
N GLY A 594 -6.68 12.44 19.88
CA GLY A 594 -5.66 13.48 19.82
C GLY A 594 -4.81 13.38 18.55
N GLU A 595 -4.27 14.51 18.12
CA GLU A 595 -3.43 14.64 16.93
C GLU A 595 -2.16 15.43 17.24
N GLY A 596 -1.06 15.04 16.61
CA GLY A 596 0.28 15.53 16.89
C GLY A 596 1.10 15.72 15.63
N GLN A 597 2.06 16.64 15.71
CA GLN A 597 2.97 16.97 14.61
C GLN A 597 4.38 16.38 14.82
N SER A 598 4.52 15.49 15.82
CA SER A 598 5.77 14.84 16.23
C SER A 598 5.80 13.36 15.83
N ASN A 599 6.73 12.56 16.36
CA ASN A 599 6.77 11.11 16.10
C ASN A 599 5.50 10.37 16.55
N VAL A 600 4.70 10.95 17.45
CA VAL A 600 3.37 10.46 17.77
C VAL A 600 2.35 11.32 17.01
N ARG A 601 1.71 10.73 16.01
CA ARG A 601 0.89 11.45 15.00
C ARG A 601 -0.59 11.47 15.37
N THR A 602 -1.17 10.34 15.73
CA THR A 602 -2.58 10.28 16.19
C THR A 602 -2.75 9.31 17.34
N ILE A 603 -3.76 9.55 18.18
CA ILE A 603 -4.26 8.59 19.16
C ILE A 603 -5.79 8.50 19.03
N LYS A 604 -6.34 7.29 19.00
CA LYS A 604 -7.78 6.99 19.02
C LYS A 604 -8.08 6.04 20.16
N ALA A 605 -9.31 6.11 20.68
CA ALA A 605 -9.78 5.17 21.68
C ALA A 605 -11.24 4.74 21.39
N LEU A 606 -11.54 3.48 21.65
CA LEU A 606 -12.88 2.90 21.58
C LEU A 606 -13.07 1.91 22.74
N ALA A 607 -14.02 2.20 23.64
CA ALA A 607 -14.46 1.21 24.61
C ALA A 607 -15.64 0.40 24.07
N GLU A 608 -15.41 -0.88 23.84
CA GLU A 608 -16.42 -1.81 23.31
C GLU A 608 -16.10 -3.24 23.80
N GLY A 609 -17.13 -4.08 23.99
CA GLY A 609 -16.95 -5.50 24.31
C GLY A 609 -16.24 -5.77 25.65
N GLY A 610 -16.28 -4.83 26.60
CA GLY A 610 -15.57 -4.94 27.88
C GLY A 610 -14.07 -4.61 27.81
N SER A 611 -13.59 -4.07 26.68
CA SER A 611 -12.21 -3.63 26.48
C SER A 611 -12.12 -2.15 26.14
N LEU A 612 -11.00 -1.53 26.51
CA LEU A 612 -10.51 -0.27 25.97
C LEU A 612 -9.54 -0.58 24.81
N ASN A 613 -9.97 -0.29 23.59
CA ASN A 613 -9.13 -0.37 22.41
C ASN A 613 -8.45 0.98 22.20
N VAL A 614 -7.14 0.98 21.98
CA VAL A 614 -6.35 2.19 21.69
C VAL A 614 -5.53 1.96 20.43
N LEU A 615 -5.61 2.93 19.50
CA LEU A 615 -4.71 3.05 18.36
C LEU A 615 -3.80 4.25 18.60
N VAL A 616 -2.52 4.08 18.36
CA VAL A 616 -1.55 5.18 18.20
C VAL A 616 -0.88 5.02 16.85
N THR A 617 -0.89 6.08 16.04
CA THR A 617 -0.07 6.13 14.82
C THR A 617 1.10 7.08 15.03
N GLY A 618 2.22 6.77 14.38
CA GLY A 618 3.46 7.48 14.61
C GLY A 618 4.59 7.04 13.70
N MET A 619 5.81 7.33 14.11
CA MET A 619 7.04 6.85 13.48
C MET A 619 7.95 6.26 14.56
N LEU A 620 8.67 5.20 14.22
CA LEU A 620 9.60 4.50 15.10
C LEU A 620 8.98 3.99 16.41
N LEU A 621 7.68 3.66 16.41
CA LEU A 621 6.96 3.25 17.62
C LEU A 621 7.51 1.97 18.26
N GLU A 622 8.26 1.14 17.51
CA GLU A 622 8.94 -0.05 18.03
C GLU A 622 10.14 0.25 18.92
N GLU A 623 10.72 1.45 18.87
CA GLU A 623 11.90 1.79 19.68
C GLU A 623 11.59 1.80 21.18
N LYS A 624 10.70 2.70 21.60
CA LYS A 624 10.21 2.81 22.97
C LYS A 624 8.92 3.65 23.00
N GLY A 625 7.85 3.01 23.44
CA GLY A 625 6.52 3.60 23.51
C GLY A 625 5.85 3.36 24.85
N GLN A 626 5.27 4.42 25.43
CA GLN A 626 4.61 4.36 26.73
C GLN A 626 3.20 4.93 26.63
N LEU A 627 2.19 4.09 26.84
CA LEU A 627 0.80 4.50 26.97
C LEU A 627 0.46 4.62 28.47
N PHE A 628 0.27 5.85 28.93
CA PHE A 628 -0.18 6.18 30.28
C PHE A 628 -1.70 6.26 30.32
N ILE A 629 -2.30 5.63 31.32
CA ILE A 629 -3.75 5.52 31.48
C ILE A 629 -4.12 5.95 32.91
N ASN A 630 -4.92 7.01 33.01
CA ASN A 630 -5.57 7.46 34.24
C ASN A 630 -7.02 6.97 34.22
N THR A 631 -7.37 6.16 35.21
CA THR A 631 -8.62 5.39 35.26
C THR A 631 -9.69 6.02 36.15
N ASP A 632 -9.31 6.88 37.09
CA ASP A 632 -10.23 7.60 38.00
C ASP A 632 -10.43 9.09 37.62
N ASN A 633 -9.61 9.61 36.71
CA ASN A 633 -9.43 11.02 36.33
C ASN A 633 -9.11 11.96 37.50
N ASP A 634 -8.61 11.42 38.61
CA ASP A 634 -8.04 12.22 39.68
C ASP A 634 -6.55 12.41 39.36
N THR A 635 -6.15 13.66 39.16
CA THR A 635 -4.76 14.00 38.81
C THR A 635 -3.88 14.09 40.05
N GLY A 636 -4.48 13.96 41.25
CA GLY A 636 -3.81 13.85 42.54
C GLY A 636 -3.42 12.43 42.93
N THR A 637 -4.04 11.41 42.32
CA THR A 637 -3.71 9.98 42.46
C THR A 637 -2.79 9.54 41.31
N GLY A 638 -2.27 8.31 41.38
CA GLY A 638 -1.45 7.74 40.30
C GLY A 638 -0.05 8.32 40.12
N PHE A 639 0.64 7.87 39.07
CA PHE A 639 1.98 8.33 38.71
C PHE A 639 1.92 9.68 37.97
N LYS A 640 2.73 10.63 38.42
CA LYS A 640 2.88 11.95 37.80
C LYS A 640 3.96 11.90 36.71
N ALA A 641 3.56 11.43 35.54
CA ALA A 641 4.41 11.40 34.36
C ALA A 641 4.98 12.80 34.05
N PRO A 642 6.31 12.96 33.92
CA PRO A 642 6.97 14.26 33.81
C PRO A 642 6.63 15.02 32.52
N TYR A 643 5.96 14.35 31.58
CA TYR A 643 5.56 14.90 30.29
C TYR A 643 4.31 15.77 30.39
N TRP A 644 3.44 15.54 31.37
CA TRP A 644 2.17 16.27 31.55
C TRP A 644 2.08 16.81 32.97
N SER A 645 1.54 18.03 33.11
CA SER A 645 1.38 18.64 34.44
C SER A 645 0.30 17.94 35.27
N ASN A 646 -0.67 17.29 34.61
CA ASN A 646 -1.80 16.61 35.25
C ASN A 646 -2.04 15.23 34.60
N SER A 647 -1.16 14.26 34.88
CA SER A 647 -1.30 12.88 34.39
C SER A 647 -2.06 11.98 35.36
N GLY A 648 -1.47 11.72 36.53
CA GLY A 648 -2.03 10.82 37.54
C GLY A 648 -2.36 9.44 36.97
N ALA A 649 -1.38 8.77 36.35
CA ALA A 649 -1.64 7.50 35.66
C ALA A 649 -1.57 6.31 36.63
N GLU A 650 -2.65 5.54 36.78
CA GLU A 650 -2.65 4.29 37.55
C GLU A 650 -2.04 3.13 36.75
N TYR A 651 -2.05 3.23 35.42
CA TYR A 651 -1.58 2.17 34.53
C TYR A 651 -0.61 2.69 33.48
N LEU A 652 0.38 1.86 33.16
CA LEU A 652 1.37 2.06 32.11
C LEU A 652 1.38 0.81 31.24
N LEU A 653 1.22 0.97 29.93
CA LEU A 653 1.55 -0.05 28.95
C LEU A 653 2.85 0.34 28.25
N GLU A 654 3.86 -0.52 28.36
CA GLU A 654 5.17 -0.35 27.70
C GLU A 654 5.59 -1.67 27.06
N SER A 655 5.92 -1.66 25.75
CA SER A 655 6.33 -2.86 25.00
C SER A 655 5.36 -4.06 25.10
N GLY A 656 4.06 -3.79 25.29
CA GLY A 656 3.01 -4.80 25.47
C GLY A 656 2.93 -5.41 26.88
N PHE A 657 3.63 -4.85 27.86
CA PHE A 657 3.49 -5.19 29.29
C PHE A 657 2.65 -4.12 29.98
N LEU A 658 1.55 -4.54 30.62
CA LEU A 658 0.68 -3.67 31.39
C LEU A 658 1.10 -3.69 32.86
N TYR A 659 1.37 -2.52 33.42
CA TYR A 659 1.75 -2.32 34.81
C TYR A 659 0.71 -1.47 35.54
N LYS A 660 0.57 -1.73 36.84
CA LYS A 660 -0.20 -0.91 37.78
C LYS A 660 0.75 -0.19 38.72
N TYR A 661 0.50 1.09 38.93
CA TYR A 661 1.25 1.92 39.84
C TYR A 661 0.95 1.53 41.30
N THR A 662 1.99 1.37 42.11
CA THR A 662 1.89 0.99 43.53
C THR A 662 2.53 2.00 44.48
N GLY A 663 2.93 3.17 43.96
CA GLY A 663 3.46 4.29 44.75
C GLY A 663 2.36 5.13 45.41
N THR A 664 2.76 6.22 46.08
CA THR A 664 1.85 7.05 46.90
C THR A 664 1.32 8.32 46.19
N GLY A 665 1.21 8.32 44.86
CA GLY A 665 0.63 9.43 44.08
C GLY A 665 1.65 10.49 43.61
N GLY A 666 2.88 10.07 43.30
CA GLY A 666 4.03 10.94 43.07
C GLY A 666 4.79 10.66 41.77
N THR A 667 6.07 11.03 41.74
CA THR A 667 6.99 10.80 40.60
C THR A 667 7.91 9.58 40.83
N ASP A 668 7.68 8.79 41.87
CA ASP A 668 8.45 7.58 42.15
C ASP A 668 8.11 6.49 41.14
N TRP A 669 9.12 5.79 40.63
CA TRP A 669 8.95 4.76 39.60
C TRP A 669 8.58 3.41 40.22
N SER A 670 7.34 3.30 40.70
CA SER A 670 6.83 2.15 41.47
C SER A 670 5.73 1.43 40.68
N TRP A 671 6.11 0.47 39.84
CA TRP A 671 5.22 -0.25 38.92
C TRP A 671 5.25 -1.75 39.15
N THR A 672 4.08 -2.38 39.24
CA THR A 672 3.93 -3.84 39.34
C THR A 672 3.24 -4.37 38.09
N GLU A 673 3.80 -5.39 37.45
CA GLU A 673 3.20 -6.01 36.26
C GLU A 673 1.84 -6.62 36.60
N VAL A 674 0.84 -6.34 35.77
CA VAL A 674 -0.51 -6.87 35.87
C VAL A 674 -0.71 -7.98 34.84
N LYS A 675 -0.28 -7.75 33.60
CA LYS A 675 -0.53 -8.65 32.49
C LYS A 675 0.40 -8.38 31.31
N VAL A 676 0.74 -9.44 30.58
CA VAL A 676 1.46 -9.36 29.31
C VAL A 676 0.48 -9.50 28.16
N TYR A 677 0.39 -8.47 27.33
CA TYR A 677 -0.39 -8.42 26.09
C TYR A 677 0.47 -8.72 24.86
N ARG A 678 1.78 -8.50 24.95
CA ARG A 678 2.72 -8.81 23.87
C ARG A 678 2.60 -10.28 23.43
N GLY A 679 2.45 -10.52 22.13
CA GLY A 679 2.32 -11.87 21.56
C GLY A 679 0.91 -12.46 21.62
N THR A 680 -0.09 -11.68 22.03
CA THR A 680 -1.52 -12.02 21.95
C THR A 680 -2.16 -11.34 20.73
N ASP A 681 -3.36 -11.74 20.37
CA ASP A 681 -4.23 -11.08 19.37
C ASP A 681 -4.83 -9.75 19.88
N LYS A 682 -4.35 -9.25 21.03
CA LYS A 682 -4.79 -8.01 21.67
C LYS A 682 -3.70 -6.93 21.66
N PHE A 683 -2.56 -7.18 21.02
CA PHE A 683 -1.48 -6.21 20.89
C PHE A 683 -0.75 -6.38 19.56
N ALA A 684 -0.74 -5.33 18.76
CA ALA A 684 0.06 -5.22 17.55
C ALA A 684 0.89 -3.94 17.62
N LEU A 685 2.19 -4.07 17.36
CA LEU A 685 3.12 -2.95 17.33
C LEU A 685 3.97 -3.08 16.07
N THR A 686 3.92 -2.06 15.23
CA THR A 686 4.80 -1.82 14.09
C THR A 686 5.52 -0.49 14.31
N ASN A 687 6.47 -0.14 13.44
CA ASN A 687 7.13 1.17 13.50
C ASN A 687 6.16 2.35 13.36
N THR A 688 4.99 2.17 12.75
CA THR A 688 4.06 3.26 12.47
C THR A 688 2.74 3.15 13.22
N VAL A 689 2.47 2.00 13.84
CA VAL A 689 1.18 1.65 14.43
C VAL A 689 1.38 0.93 15.76
N LEU A 690 0.70 1.38 16.79
CA LEU A 690 0.41 0.60 17.99
C LEU A 690 -1.10 0.42 18.08
N GLU A 691 -1.55 -0.83 18.09
CA GLU A 691 -2.92 -1.22 18.42
C GLU A 691 -2.91 -2.08 19.67
N VAL A 692 -3.79 -1.77 20.61
CA VAL A 692 -3.94 -2.57 21.82
C VAL A 692 -5.39 -2.62 22.26
N SER A 693 -5.84 -3.79 22.71
CA SER A 693 -7.16 -4.02 23.30
C SER A 693 -7.00 -4.47 24.75
N LEU A 694 -7.07 -3.52 25.68
CA LEU A 694 -6.91 -3.77 27.12
C LEU A 694 -8.27 -4.08 27.75
N THR A 695 -8.40 -5.19 28.50
CA THR A 695 -9.67 -5.47 29.17
C THR A 695 -9.90 -4.46 30.31
N LEU A 696 -11.15 -3.99 30.47
CA LEU A 696 -11.50 -3.07 31.56
C LEU A 696 -11.30 -3.71 32.94
N ALA A 697 -11.38 -5.04 33.02
CA ALA A 697 -11.09 -5.81 34.23
C ALA A 697 -9.61 -5.71 34.63
N ASP A 698 -8.68 -5.82 33.68
CA ASP A 698 -7.24 -5.66 33.96
C ASP A 698 -6.91 -4.22 34.40
N LEU A 699 -7.66 -3.24 33.91
CA LEU A 699 -7.58 -1.83 34.34
C LEU A 699 -8.32 -1.54 35.65
N GLY A 700 -8.97 -2.54 36.27
CA GLY A 700 -9.67 -2.36 37.55
C GLY A 700 -10.87 -1.41 37.50
N ILE A 701 -11.48 -1.21 36.32
CA ILE A 701 -12.57 -0.25 36.10
C ILE A 701 -13.93 -0.97 36.21
N PRO A 702 -14.77 -0.69 37.23
CA PRO A 702 -16.17 -1.06 37.20
C PRO A 702 -16.93 -0.17 36.19
N GLN A 703 -17.76 -0.78 35.34
CA GLN A 703 -18.39 -0.16 34.16
C GLN A 703 -19.00 1.24 34.42
N GLY A 704 -18.68 2.23 33.58
CA GLY A 704 -19.36 3.54 33.51
C GLY A 704 -18.57 4.80 33.90
N GLY A 705 -17.25 4.85 33.73
CA GLY A 705 -16.40 6.02 34.04
C GLY A 705 -15.83 6.75 32.81
N ALA A 706 -15.14 7.88 32.99
CA ALA A 706 -14.24 8.40 31.96
C ALA A 706 -12.84 7.81 32.17
N ILE A 707 -12.04 7.66 31.13
CA ILE A 707 -10.61 7.28 31.21
C ILE A 707 -9.83 8.39 30.52
N SER A 708 -8.66 8.74 31.04
CA SER A 708 -7.73 9.61 30.32
C SER A 708 -6.51 8.85 29.84
N VAL A 709 -6.10 9.05 28.59
CA VAL A 709 -4.94 8.39 27.99
C VAL A 709 -3.95 9.38 27.43
N GLY A 710 -2.67 9.01 27.43
CA GLY A 710 -1.64 9.73 26.70
C GLY A 710 -0.49 8.82 26.35
N TYR A 711 0.18 9.12 25.25
CA TYR A 711 1.25 8.32 24.71
C TYR A 711 2.53 9.14 24.61
N VAL A 712 3.66 8.58 25.02
CA VAL A 712 4.99 9.18 24.90
C VAL A 712 5.90 8.23 24.13
N TRP A 713 6.60 8.77 23.15
CA TRP A 713 7.67 8.09 22.45
C TRP A 713 9.02 8.48 23.04
N LYS A 714 9.85 7.47 23.36
CA LYS A 714 11.25 7.60 23.79
C LYS A 714 11.49 8.59 24.94
N ASP A 715 10.63 8.54 25.95
CA ASP A 715 10.69 9.42 27.12
C ASP A 715 10.77 10.92 26.78
N SER A 716 10.24 11.34 25.62
CA SER A 716 10.38 12.70 25.12
C SER A 716 9.14 13.54 25.36
N ALA A 717 9.32 14.70 26.02
CA ALA A 717 8.27 15.70 26.19
C ALA A 717 7.82 16.33 24.86
N ASP A 718 8.67 16.25 23.82
CA ASP A 718 8.41 16.79 22.48
C ASP A 718 7.71 15.77 21.57
N HIS A 719 7.77 14.47 21.90
CA HIS A 719 7.17 13.39 21.13
C HIS A 719 6.09 12.67 21.93
N LYS A 720 5.04 13.41 22.27
CA LYS A 720 3.92 12.93 23.07
C LYS A 720 2.56 13.32 22.48
N LEU A 721 1.53 12.55 22.83
CA LEU A 721 0.13 12.94 22.69
C LEU A 721 -0.64 12.77 24.00
N PRO A 722 -1.41 13.78 24.43
CA PRO A 722 -1.59 15.07 23.78
C PRO A 722 -0.41 16.03 23.96
N ALA A 723 -0.26 16.98 23.05
CA ALA A 723 0.72 18.08 23.20
C ALA A 723 0.40 19.01 24.38
N GLY A 724 -0.87 19.02 24.83
CA GLY A 724 -1.36 19.80 25.96
C GLY A 724 -0.77 19.38 27.32
N ARG A 725 -1.30 19.98 28.39
CA ARG A 725 -0.82 19.76 29.77
C ARG A 725 -1.44 18.56 30.50
N ASP A 726 -2.56 18.04 29.99
CA ASP A 726 -3.38 16.99 30.62
C ASP A 726 -3.51 15.80 29.66
N LEU A 727 -3.77 14.60 30.18
CA LEU A 727 -4.10 13.43 29.35
C LEU A 727 -5.45 13.62 28.62
N LEU A 728 -5.68 12.87 27.54
CA LEU A 728 -6.89 12.96 26.72
C LEU A 728 -8.05 12.17 27.33
N LYS A 729 -9.12 12.87 27.71
CA LYS A 729 -10.33 12.27 28.27
C LYS A 729 -11.17 11.56 27.20
N TYR A 730 -11.52 10.32 27.50
CA TYR A 730 -12.44 9.47 26.75
C TYR A 730 -13.55 8.96 27.67
N ALA A 731 -14.82 9.15 27.29
CA ALA A 731 -15.96 8.72 28.09
C ALA A 731 -16.29 7.25 27.82
N VAL A 732 -16.14 6.37 28.82
CA VAL A 732 -16.61 4.98 28.75
C VAL A 732 -18.08 4.98 29.17
N SER A 733 -18.98 4.97 28.19
CA SER A 733 -20.42 4.97 28.49
C SER A 733 -20.83 3.68 29.21
N PRO A 734 -21.70 3.74 30.23
CA PRO A 734 -22.28 2.54 30.82
C PRO A 734 -23.19 1.83 29.79
N PRO A 735 -23.37 0.50 29.89
CA PRO A 735 -24.29 -0.22 29.03
C PRO A 735 -25.72 0.19 29.40
N ASN A 736 -26.27 1.17 28.70
CA ASN A 736 -27.69 1.51 28.85
C ASN A 736 -28.54 0.53 28.03
N THR A 737 -29.62 0.10 28.68
CA THR A 737 -30.73 -0.74 28.21
C THR A 737 -31.10 -0.59 26.74
N PRO A 738 -31.55 -1.69 26.10
CA PRO A 738 -31.56 -1.86 24.65
C PRO A 738 -32.55 -0.90 23.97
N GLN A 739 -32.03 0.03 23.17
CA GLN A 739 -32.71 0.42 21.93
C GLN A 739 -32.44 -0.67 20.89
N PRO A 740 -33.38 -0.96 19.97
CA PRO A 740 -33.33 -2.16 19.16
C PRO A 740 -32.03 -2.18 18.35
N GLU A 741 -31.22 -3.19 18.64
CA GLU A 741 -30.09 -3.63 17.83
C GLU A 741 -30.49 -3.58 16.34
N PRO A 742 -29.65 -3.05 15.44
CA PRO A 742 -29.78 -3.40 14.03
C PRO A 742 -29.59 -4.93 13.97
N SER A 743 -30.70 -5.64 13.79
CA SER A 743 -30.74 -7.10 13.79
C SER A 743 -29.60 -7.66 12.93
N ALA A 744 -28.90 -8.68 13.45
CA ALA A 744 -28.05 -9.55 12.63
C ALA A 744 -28.75 -9.83 11.29
N PRO A 745 -28.02 -9.88 10.16
CA PRO A 745 -28.64 -10.09 8.86
C PRO A 745 -29.53 -11.34 8.92
N VAL A 746 -30.85 -11.11 8.91
CA VAL A 746 -31.81 -12.19 8.80
C VAL A 746 -31.75 -12.61 7.33
N PHE A 747 -30.96 -13.64 7.04
CA PHE A 747 -30.92 -14.24 5.71
C PHE A 747 -32.30 -14.81 5.43
N LYS A 748 -33.03 -14.20 4.49
CA LYS A 748 -34.29 -14.74 4.02
C LYS A 748 -33.94 -15.63 2.84
N ILE A 749 -34.26 -16.91 2.96
CA ILE A 749 -34.02 -17.85 1.87
C ILE A 749 -35.20 -17.73 0.90
N ASP A 750 -35.20 -16.65 0.12
CA ASP A 750 -36.30 -16.26 -0.77
C ASP A 750 -35.92 -16.26 -2.26
N GLY A 751 -34.64 -16.54 -2.57
CA GLY A 751 -34.09 -16.57 -3.91
C GLY A 751 -33.58 -15.21 -4.39
N SER A 752 -33.42 -14.24 -3.48
CA SER A 752 -32.82 -12.92 -3.70
C SER A 752 -31.38 -12.86 -3.16
N GLY A 753 -30.54 -12.02 -3.76
CA GLY A 753 -29.17 -11.78 -3.28
C GLY A 753 -29.04 -10.56 -2.35
N SER A 754 -30.14 -9.89 -2.02
CA SER A 754 -30.16 -8.55 -1.38
C SER A 754 -29.53 -8.50 0.02
N GLU A 755 -29.77 -9.53 0.82
CA GLU A 755 -29.28 -9.73 2.19
C GLU A 755 -27.81 -10.14 2.24
N TRP A 756 -27.26 -10.59 1.11
CA TRP A 756 -25.86 -10.97 0.96
C TRP A 756 -24.96 -9.79 0.60
N ASN A 757 -25.52 -8.58 0.55
CA ASN A 757 -24.77 -7.34 0.37
C ASN A 757 -23.85 -7.10 1.57
N GLY A 758 -22.54 -7.01 1.32
CA GLY A 758 -21.52 -6.89 2.36
C GLY A 758 -20.97 -8.24 2.87
N ILE A 759 -21.55 -9.38 2.49
CA ILE A 759 -20.93 -10.69 2.73
C ILE A 759 -19.86 -10.95 1.65
N PRO A 760 -18.58 -11.18 2.02
CA PRO A 760 -17.50 -11.45 1.06
C PRO A 760 -17.73 -12.71 0.23
N VAL A 761 -17.17 -12.74 -0.98
CA VAL A 761 -17.12 -13.94 -1.80
C VAL A 761 -16.14 -14.93 -1.18
N LEU A 762 -16.63 -16.10 -0.81
CA LEU A 762 -15.82 -17.20 -0.27
C LEU A 762 -15.01 -17.85 -1.39
N SER A 763 -15.62 -18.13 -2.54
CA SER A 763 -14.93 -18.70 -3.70
C SER A 763 -15.52 -18.21 -5.03
N SER A 764 -14.68 -18.10 -6.07
CA SER A 764 -15.09 -17.71 -7.42
C SER A 764 -14.58 -18.69 -8.49
N GLY A 765 -15.33 -18.82 -9.58
CA GLY A 765 -15.07 -19.72 -10.70
C GLY A 765 -15.19 -19.01 -12.06
N GLY A 766 -14.50 -19.55 -13.07
CA GLY A 766 -14.39 -18.91 -14.40
C GLY A 766 -15.60 -19.07 -15.33
N SER A 767 -16.48 -20.05 -15.09
CA SER A 767 -17.63 -20.33 -15.96
C SER A 767 -18.94 -20.48 -15.17
N ASN A 768 -19.13 -21.58 -14.44
CA ASN A 768 -20.35 -21.86 -13.66
C ASN A 768 -20.16 -23.08 -12.71
N PRO A 769 -20.50 -23.02 -11.41
CA PRO A 769 -21.01 -21.86 -10.66
C PRO A 769 -19.94 -20.74 -10.57
N LYS A 770 -20.41 -19.48 -10.50
CA LYS A 770 -19.57 -18.28 -10.64
C LYS A 770 -19.02 -17.79 -9.31
N THR A 771 -19.86 -17.74 -8.28
CA THR A 771 -19.47 -17.30 -6.92
C THR A 771 -20.16 -18.15 -5.87
N MET A 772 -19.50 -18.31 -4.73
CA MET A 772 -20.05 -18.86 -3.50
C MET A 772 -19.74 -17.89 -2.36
N LYS A 773 -20.73 -17.58 -1.53
CA LYS A 773 -20.59 -16.87 -0.26
C LYS A 773 -21.05 -17.77 0.88
N ALA A 774 -20.49 -17.57 2.07
CA ALA A 774 -20.92 -18.27 3.27
C ALA A 774 -21.02 -17.30 4.45
N ALA A 775 -22.03 -17.50 5.27
CA ALA A 775 -22.24 -16.84 6.55
C ALA A 775 -22.73 -17.90 7.56
N ASN A 776 -22.59 -17.66 8.85
CA ASN A 776 -23.20 -18.50 9.87
C ASN A 776 -23.69 -17.66 11.04
N ASP A 777 -24.75 -18.11 11.69
CA ASP A 777 -25.10 -17.71 13.05
C ASP A 777 -24.92 -18.92 13.99
N LYS A 778 -25.47 -18.84 15.22
CA LYS A 778 -25.40 -19.92 16.20
C LYS A 778 -26.21 -21.17 15.82
N ASP A 779 -27.20 -21.04 14.93
CA ASP A 779 -28.16 -22.09 14.60
C ASP A 779 -27.98 -22.63 13.17
N TYR A 780 -27.53 -21.81 12.22
CA TYR A 780 -27.47 -22.13 10.78
C TYR A 780 -26.14 -21.75 10.12
N LEU A 781 -25.73 -22.58 9.16
CA LEU A 781 -24.81 -22.23 8.08
C LEU A 781 -25.64 -21.76 6.87
N TYR A 782 -25.34 -20.56 6.37
CA TYR A 782 -25.95 -19.97 5.19
C TYR A 782 -24.97 -20.01 4.02
N LEU A 783 -25.46 -20.36 2.82
CA LEU A 783 -24.71 -20.32 1.57
C LEU A 783 -25.49 -19.58 0.49
N LEU A 784 -24.78 -18.74 -0.28
CA LEU A 784 -25.24 -18.18 -1.55
C LEU A 784 -24.36 -18.71 -2.67
N ILE A 785 -24.97 -19.29 -3.69
CA ILE A 785 -24.29 -19.73 -4.91
C ILE A 785 -24.88 -18.93 -6.07
N GLU A 786 -24.05 -18.22 -6.82
CA GLU A 786 -24.50 -17.47 -8.00
C GLU A 786 -23.85 -18.06 -9.26
N GLY A 787 -24.58 -18.03 -10.37
CA GLY A 787 -24.15 -18.64 -11.62
C GLY A 787 -25.24 -18.57 -12.68
N SER A 788 -25.31 -19.60 -13.51
CA SER A 788 -26.34 -19.78 -14.54
C SER A 788 -26.77 -21.24 -14.55
N MET A 789 -27.97 -21.58 -15.01
CA MET A 789 -28.47 -22.97 -14.99
C MET A 789 -28.31 -23.68 -13.63
N LEU A 790 -28.37 -22.98 -12.50
CA LEU A 790 -28.18 -23.58 -11.18
C LEU A 790 -29.32 -24.52 -10.80
N ASN A 791 -30.49 -24.35 -11.41
CA ASN A 791 -31.63 -25.27 -11.34
C ASN A 791 -31.38 -26.64 -12.00
N ALA A 792 -30.20 -26.87 -12.58
CA ALA A 792 -29.72 -28.20 -12.94
C ALA A 792 -29.36 -29.04 -11.69
N LYS A 793 -28.62 -30.13 -11.85
CA LYS A 793 -28.21 -30.99 -10.73
C LYS A 793 -27.12 -30.30 -9.89
N MET A 794 -27.50 -29.52 -8.88
CA MET A 794 -26.56 -28.89 -7.92
C MET A 794 -26.37 -29.74 -6.67
N GLN A 795 -25.11 -29.95 -6.32
CA GLN A 795 -24.65 -30.67 -5.13
C GLN A 795 -23.72 -29.78 -4.31
N ILE A 796 -23.99 -29.67 -3.02
CA ILE A 796 -23.13 -28.97 -2.07
C ILE A 796 -22.58 -30.01 -1.10
N TYR A 797 -21.26 -30.14 -1.10
CA TYR A 797 -20.50 -31.06 -0.27
C TYR A 797 -19.93 -30.30 0.92
N ILE A 798 -20.06 -30.89 2.12
CA ILE A 798 -19.57 -30.29 3.37
C ILE A 798 -18.70 -31.31 4.09
N ASN A 799 -17.46 -30.92 4.36
CA ASN A 799 -16.50 -31.63 5.19
C ASN A 799 -16.46 -30.94 6.56
N THR A 800 -16.91 -31.63 7.60
CA THR A 800 -17.08 -31.04 8.93
C THR A 800 -15.87 -31.20 9.84
N ASP A 801 -14.97 -32.13 9.51
CA ASP A 801 -13.76 -32.40 10.30
C ASP A 801 -12.46 -31.95 9.60
N ASN A 802 -12.56 -31.42 8.37
CA ASN A 802 -11.48 -31.07 7.45
C ASN A 802 -10.48 -32.21 7.19
N ASN A 803 -10.89 -33.46 7.43
CA ASN A 803 -10.07 -34.62 7.16
C ASN A 803 -10.48 -35.21 5.80
N ASN A 804 -9.55 -35.19 4.84
CA ASN A 804 -9.83 -35.65 3.49
C ASN A 804 -9.91 -37.19 3.36
N ASP A 805 -9.67 -37.91 4.46
CA ASP A 805 -9.75 -39.36 4.55
C ASP A 805 -11.02 -39.89 5.20
N SER A 806 -11.72 -39.08 5.99
CA SER A 806 -13.11 -39.33 6.41
C SER A 806 -14.08 -38.90 5.30
N GLY A 807 -15.32 -39.42 5.32
CA GLY A 807 -16.37 -38.97 4.42
C GLY A 807 -16.35 -39.55 2.99
N TYR A 808 -17.28 -39.05 2.17
CA TYR A 808 -17.40 -39.41 0.76
C TYR A 808 -16.33 -38.72 -0.07
N LYS A 809 -15.67 -39.47 -0.94
CA LYS A 809 -14.67 -38.96 -1.89
C LYS A 809 -15.29 -38.89 -3.29
N PRO A 810 -15.78 -37.71 -3.74
CA PRO A 810 -16.36 -37.61 -5.06
C PRO A 810 -15.25 -37.79 -6.10
N SER A 811 -15.46 -38.67 -7.08
CA SER A 811 -14.46 -39.06 -8.09
C SER A 811 -13.95 -37.93 -8.99
N LYS A 812 -14.53 -36.74 -8.86
CA LYS A 812 -14.26 -35.54 -9.66
C LYS A 812 -13.54 -34.44 -8.89
N TRP A 813 -13.31 -34.62 -7.59
CA TRP A 813 -12.51 -33.72 -6.75
C TRP A 813 -11.08 -34.24 -6.62
N ASN A 814 -10.10 -33.34 -6.61
CA ASN A 814 -8.68 -33.65 -6.38
C ASN A 814 -8.42 -34.03 -4.91
N SER A 815 -9.23 -33.50 -3.99
CA SER A 815 -9.30 -33.88 -2.58
C SER A 815 -10.77 -33.95 -2.14
N GLY A 816 -11.16 -35.04 -1.47
CA GLY A 816 -12.54 -35.30 -1.04
C GLY A 816 -12.67 -35.38 0.48
N GLY A 817 -13.82 -35.85 0.96
CA GLY A 817 -14.06 -36.16 2.37
C GLY A 817 -15.31 -35.48 2.94
N ALA A 818 -16.43 -35.53 2.21
CA ALA A 818 -17.66 -34.92 2.68
C ALA A 818 -18.46 -35.87 3.58
N GLU A 819 -18.74 -35.46 4.81
CA GLU A 819 -19.70 -36.15 5.68
C GLU A 819 -21.13 -35.82 5.30
N TYR A 820 -21.37 -34.65 4.67
CA TYR A 820 -22.70 -34.19 4.33
C TYR A 820 -22.83 -33.72 2.88
N LEU A 821 -24.03 -33.92 2.33
CA LEU A 821 -24.42 -33.50 0.98
C LEU A 821 -25.76 -32.78 1.04
N VAL A 822 -25.86 -31.62 0.41
CA VAL A 822 -27.14 -31.02 0.04
C VAL A 822 -27.37 -31.20 -1.45
N GLU A 823 -28.46 -31.87 -1.80
CA GLU A 823 -28.90 -32.06 -3.19
C GLU A 823 -30.42 -31.89 -3.27
N ASN A 824 -30.88 -31.08 -4.23
CA ASN A 824 -32.31 -30.77 -4.46
C ASN A 824 -33.06 -30.32 -3.19
N GLY A 825 -32.38 -29.54 -2.33
CA GLY A 825 -32.92 -29.05 -1.06
C GLY A 825 -33.14 -30.11 0.00
N THR A 826 -32.45 -31.25 -0.09
CA THR A 826 -32.41 -32.29 0.94
C THR A 826 -30.99 -32.45 1.46
N LEU A 827 -30.85 -32.47 2.79
CA LEU A 827 -29.59 -32.74 3.50
C LEU A 827 -29.45 -34.25 3.75
N TYR A 828 -28.28 -34.78 3.40
CA TYR A 828 -27.91 -36.17 3.60
C TYR A 828 -26.62 -36.29 4.40
N GLN A 829 -26.49 -37.38 5.16
CA GLN A 829 -25.27 -37.80 5.84
C GLN A 829 -24.68 -39.03 5.16
N TYR A 830 -23.36 -39.04 5.01
CA TYR A 830 -22.65 -40.15 4.42
C TYR A 830 -22.68 -41.38 5.34
N THR A 831 -22.96 -42.55 4.78
CA THR A 831 -23.01 -43.84 5.52
C THR A 831 -22.16 -44.93 4.87
N GLY A 832 -21.46 -44.61 3.78
CA GLY A 832 -20.66 -45.54 3.00
C GLY A 832 -19.21 -45.65 3.45
N LYS A 833 -18.38 -46.23 2.57
CA LYS A 833 -16.92 -46.26 2.68
C LYS A 833 -16.31 -45.85 1.35
N GLY A 834 -15.28 -44.99 1.38
CA GLY A 834 -14.60 -44.52 0.18
C GLY A 834 -15.51 -43.71 -0.75
N SER A 835 -15.57 -44.09 -2.03
CA SER A 835 -16.36 -43.41 -3.07
C SER A 835 -17.73 -44.07 -3.35
N ASN A 836 -18.22 -44.94 -2.47
CA ASN A 836 -19.53 -45.58 -2.65
C ASN A 836 -20.66 -44.57 -2.46
N TRP A 837 -21.65 -44.53 -3.35
CA TRP A 837 -22.79 -43.62 -3.22
C TRP A 837 -23.81 -44.13 -2.18
N SER A 838 -23.55 -43.84 -0.90
CA SER A 838 -24.40 -44.27 0.23
C SER A 838 -24.72 -43.10 1.16
N TRP A 839 -25.92 -42.55 1.00
CA TRP A 839 -26.36 -41.32 1.66
C TRP A 839 -27.66 -41.56 2.42
N LYS A 840 -27.68 -41.26 3.71
CA LYS A 840 -28.88 -41.32 4.55
C LYS A 840 -29.49 -39.92 4.62
N LYS A 841 -30.76 -39.80 4.25
CA LYS A 841 -31.51 -38.53 4.37
C LYS A 841 -31.61 -38.12 5.85
N LEU A 842 -31.23 -36.88 6.15
CA LEU A 842 -31.37 -36.28 7.47
C LEU A 842 -32.53 -35.29 7.55
N ALA A 843 -32.57 -34.32 6.64
CA ALA A 843 -33.55 -33.24 6.69
C ALA A 843 -33.98 -32.80 5.27
N ALA A 844 -35.22 -32.34 5.14
CA ALA A 844 -35.68 -31.64 3.94
C ALA A 844 -35.60 -30.13 4.19
N LEU A 845 -34.61 -29.45 3.63
CA LEU A 845 -34.40 -28.02 3.85
C LEU A 845 -35.54 -27.18 3.24
N LYS A 846 -36.15 -27.66 2.15
CA LYS A 846 -37.35 -27.03 1.55
C LYS A 846 -38.53 -26.91 2.53
N SER A 847 -38.70 -27.85 3.46
CA SER A 847 -39.84 -27.79 4.41
C SER A 847 -39.67 -26.79 5.54
N ILE A 848 -38.46 -26.24 5.72
CA ILE A 848 -38.17 -25.17 6.70
C ILE A 848 -37.88 -23.84 6.01
N ALA A 849 -38.24 -23.69 4.73
CA ALA A 849 -37.83 -22.56 3.90
C ALA A 849 -36.31 -22.31 3.95
N GLY A 850 -35.50 -23.35 4.07
CA GLY A 850 -34.03 -23.27 4.11
C GLY A 850 -33.36 -23.55 2.76
N TYR A 851 -34.12 -23.53 1.66
CA TYR A 851 -33.58 -23.76 0.32
C TYR A 851 -34.40 -23.02 -0.74
N ALA A 852 -33.79 -22.05 -1.42
CA ALA A 852 -34.34 -21.34 -2.56
C ALA A 852 -33.40 -21.48 -3.76
N LEU A 853 -33.96 -21.73 -4.95
CA LEU A 853 -33.18 -21.98 -6.16
C LEU A 853 -33.91 -21.43 -7.39
N ASN A 854 -33.19 -20.64 -8.17
CA ASN A 854 -33.58 -20.24 -9.52
C ASN A 854 -32.44 -20.52 -10.52
N GLU A 855 -32.56 -20.05 -11.76
CA GLU A 855 -31.54 -20.31 -12.79
C GLU A 855 -30.19 -19.65 -12.48
N THR A 856 -30.16 -18.55 -11.75
CA THR A 856 -28.96 -17.75 -11.53
C THR A 856 -28.43 -17.76 -10.10
N LEU A 857 -29.23 -18.22 -9.14
CA LEU A 857 -28.95 -18.08 -7.72
C LEU A 857 -29.55 -19.22 -6.91
N ALA A 858 -28.78 -19.71 -5.93
CA ALA A 858 -29.22 -20.65 -4.92
C ALA A 858 -28.88 -20.13 -3.52
N GLU A 859 -29.86 -20.15 -2.62
CA GLU A 859 -29.68 -19.86 -1.20
C GLU A 859 -29.99 -21.10 -0.38
N VAL A 860 -29.12 -21.40 0.58
CA VAL A 860 -29.24 -22.58 1.43
C VAL A 860 -28.97 -22.21 2.87
N ALA A 861 -29.91 -22.54 3.77
CA ALA A 861 -29.72 -22.50 5.21
C ALA A 861 -29.71 -23.93 5.76
N ILE A 862 -28.64 -24.30 6.45
CA ILE A 862 -28.39 -25.65 6.96
C ILE A 862 -28.27 -25.57 8.48
N PRO A 863 -29.15 -26.22 9.26
CA PRO A 863 -29.01 -26.23 10.71
C PRO A 863 -27.68 -26.84 11.14
N LEU A 864 -26.89 -26.11 11.93
CA LEU A 864 -25.57 -26.58 12.40
C LEU A 864 -25.68 -27.84 13.26
N LYS A 865 -26.78 -27.97 14.02
CA LYS A 865 -27.10 -29.17 14.79
C LYS A 865 -27.24 -30.43 13.92
N ASP A 866 -27.73 -30.28 12.69
CA ASP A 866 -27.94 -31.41 11.76
C ASP A 866 -26.62 -31.83 11.10
N LEU A 867 -25.61 -30.95 11.11
CA LEU A 867 -24.22 -31.25 10.74
C LEU A 867 -23.42 -31.85 11.92
N GLY A 868 -24.02 -31.99 13.11
CA GLY A 868 -23.34 -32.50 14.30
C GLY A 868 -22.28 -31.55 14.85
N ILE A 869 -22.39 -30.25 14.56
CA ILE A 869 -21.43 -29.22 14.96
C ILE A 869 -21.96 -28.49 16.20
N THR A 870 -21.17 -28.43 17.26
CA THR A 870 -21.53 -27.68 18.48
C THR A 870 -20.49 -26.65 18.91
N ASP A 871 -19.20 -26.81 18.57
CA ASP A 871 -18.15 -25.77 18.67
C ASP A 871 -16.86 -26.26 17.95
N LYS A 872 -16.40 -25.57 16.88
CA LYS A 872 -15.05 -25.68 16.29
C LYS A 872 -14.81 -24.70 15.12
N ASN A 873 -13.53 -24.45 14.85
CA ASN A 873 -13.05 -23.24 14.18
C ASN A 873 -13.20 -23.20 12.65
N THR A 874 -13.35 -24.31 11.91
CA THR A 874 -13.50 -24.30 10.44
C THR A 874 -14.21 -25.54 9.85
N ILE A 875 -14.85 -25.42 8.68
CA ILE A 875 -15.44 -26.49 7.86
C ILE A 875 -15.01 -26.37 6.40
N GLY A 876 -14.98 -27.47 5.63
CA GLY A 876 -14.73 -27.48 4.19
C GLY A 876 -16.04 -27.44 3.40
N ILE A 877 -16.14 -26.58 2.38
CA ILE A 877 -17.35 -26.42 1.55
C ILE A 877 -16.99 -26.55 0.07
N GLY A 878 -17.81 -27.25 -0.69
CA GLY A 878 -17.65 -27.42 -2.12
C GLY A 878 -18.98 -27.50 -2.87
N VAL A 879 -19.04 -26.96 -4.08
CA VAL A 879 -20.23 -27.00 -4.94
C VAL A 879 -19.89 -27.66 -6.26
N MET A 880 -20.80 -28.49 -6.78
CA MET A 880 -20.67 -29.12 -8.09
C MET A 880 -22.01 -29.12 -8.82
N LEU A 881 -21.97 -28.78 -10.12
CA LEU A 881 -23.11 -28.91 -11.02
C LEU A 881 -22.92 -30.13 -11.94
N ASN A 882 -24.00 -30.88 -12.17
CA ASN A 882 -24.08 -31.98 -13.14
C ASN A 882 -22.95 -33.02 -13.04
N ASP A 883 -22.47 -33.29 -11.82
CA ASP A 883 -21.37 -34.23 -11.54
C ASP A 883 -20.09 -33.98 -12.37
N SER A 884 -19.82 -32.72 -12.74
CA SER A 884 -18.74 -32.35 -13.65
C SER A 884 -17.62 -31.55 -12.96
N ALA A 885 -16.37 -31.98 -13.15
CA ALA A 885 -15.18 -31.28 -12.66
C ALA A 885 -14.98 -29.91 -13.34
N ALA A 886 -15.54 -29.70 -14.54
CA ALA A 886 -15.52 -28.40 -15.21
C ALA A 886 -16.49 -27.39 -14.60
N THR A 887 -17.37 -27.84 -13.70
CA THR A 887 -18.45 -27.07 -13.09
C THR A 887 -18.46 -27.25 -11.57
N GLN A 888 -17.27 -27.21 -10.99
CA GLN A 888 -17.03 -27.28 -9.55
C GLN A 888 -16.51 -25.95 -9.02
N LEU A 889 -16.80 -25.67 -7.76
CA LEU A 889 -16.33 -24.50 -7.04
C LEU A 889 -15.91 -24.93 -5.63
N PRO A 890 -14.65 -24.73 -5.21
CA PRO A 890 -13.55 -24.05 -5.92
C PRO A 890 -13.07 -24.75 -7.21
N ALA A 891 -12.67 -23.96 -8.21
CA ALA A 891 -12.18 -24.49 -9.50
C ALA A 891 -10.89 -25.31 -9.40
N SER A 892 -10.12 -25.13 -8.32
CA SER A 892 -8.90 -25.91 -8.00
C SER A 892 -9.17 -27.38 -7.65
N GLY A 893 -10.44 -27.75 -7.40
CA GLY A 893 -10.86 -29.13 -7.16
C GLY A 893 -10.69 -29.65 -5.73
N GLY A 894 -10.45 -28.77 -4.76
CA GLY A 894 -10.49 -29.07 -3.32
C GLY A 894 -11.50 -28.19 -2.60
N MET A 895 -12.12 -28.67 -1.51
CA MET A 895 -13.13 -27.91 -0.76
C MET A 895 -12.47 -26.71 -0.07
N ILE A 896 -13.14 -25.56 -0.08
CA ILE A 896 -12.62 -24.34 0.56
C ILE A 896 -12.95 -24.35 2.05
N VAL A 897 -11.97 -23.98 2.86
CA VAL A 897 -12.10 -23.88 4.31
C VAL A 897 -12.85 -22.59 4.68
N TYR A 898 -13.90 -22.72 5.47
CA TYR A 898 -14.73 -21.65 5.98
C TYR A 898 -14.72 -21.65 7.52
N PRO A 899 -14.32 -20.56 8.19
CA PRO A 899 -14.36 -20.47 9.64
C PRO A 899 -15.78 -20.26 10.17
N LEU A 900 -16.24 -21.12 11.07
CA LEU A 900 -17.50 -20.89 11.79
C LEU A 900 -17.26 -19.89 12.92
N THR A 901 -17.98 -18.79 12.90
CA THR A 901 -17.91 -17.78 13.97
C THR A 901 -19.05 -18.00 14.95
N ALA A 902 -18.75 -18.20 16.23
CA ALA A 902 -19.77 -18.30 17.27
C ALA A 902 -20.30 -16.87 17.57
N LYS A 903 -21.21 -16.36 16.76
CA LYS A 903 -21.95 -15.13 17.09
C LYS A 903 -23.28 -15.52 17.75
N GLN A 904 -23.37 -15.27 19.05
CA GLN A 904 -24.61 -15.26 19.84
C GLN A 904 -25.37 -13.96 19.62
#